data_AF-A0AAU8SYW9-F1
#
_entry.id   AF-A0AAU8SYW9-F1
#
_cell.length_a   1.000
_cell.length_b   1.000
_cell.length_c   1.000
_cell.angle_alpha   90.00
_cell.angle_beta   90.00
_cell.angle_gamma   90.00
#
_symmetry.space_group_name_H-M   'P 1'
#
loop_
_entity.id
_entity.type
_entity.pdbx_description
1 polymer ?
#
loop_
_entity_poly.entity_id
_entity_poly.type
_entity_poly.pdbx_seq_one_letter_code
_entity_poly.pdbx_strand_id
1 'polypeptide(L)'
;MQNIDTLNKLAGGMLQPYIERQKKLQYAEGMAQAAQGKSLIEIENDQPWYTKLFGPDATTQGAQAFNMAAAMQDAQSQFMQAMPQLREKSPDQVRQYIVSKMGEVQPSGDPYFDAMVQQGLAEQLPKMLSVHMGQYMQFTQEQAYNGFTNLGASGGQALQETLKANNNLTPDAVAQAHADYTNLLAKPDNMTTEAYQRGLRDTVLSNAQNGNWQAVRAIKDMPAWQEMPTQMKDNLEVQIPRLEQEWALKNPAARNLFTSRADLQWSLMSGATGFDSSPEGHAKLDAVMDTMEDSNRQLNGDATAVYNNAQRAQMHKLLDQGNAKKLAQVQKLQLQQLNYDQAVGLAADAMNNNSFAKYENLPFPSGSREQAADTLFSKATSPQYAQQADAQKNMWDKLSAAAHYSSYQSPALKQAMAQQLPALVSGNGPATGDMQTALLYASNLLQGPGGAEAVHSYVGSDAPKVIQLLNSGANIMDPEQLKQQRELIARAQGVTASPQDVKLAQDTVSKADPGWFKKLMPWGGNEALTPYNLTDGNKQQLAVHVAPIIAQYKAAYHMTDDQASQMALGQVMKNSDFVPGAFILHNAALGQTSFAGSVNAKYPGMGEQTTAVYQNAVQYAIDQEIEKAGGVAKDWKVTSGENLGNGYMTLFMTGLNGALKHINITADTVGRRILDTYGNKPEHHDPDLGLSSKNAWGWGY
;
A
#
# COMPACT_ATOMS: atom_id res chain seq x y z
N MET A 1 -113.24 -37.69 11.06
CA MET A 1 -112.72 -36.59 10.24
C MET A 1 -113.85 -35.95 9.41
N GLN A 2 -114.81 -35.23 10.03
CA GLN A 2 -115.89 -34.55 9.28
C GLN A 2 -116.35 -33.20 9.88
N ASN A 3 -115.63 -32.64 10.86
CA ASN A 3 -116.04 -31.37 11.48
C ASN A 3 -115.17 -30.15 11.09
N ILE A 4 -113.91 -30.34 10.68
CA ILE A 4 -112.99 -29.23 10.39
C ILE A 4 -113.13 -28.72 8.96
N ASP A 5 -113.23 -29.61 7.95
CA ASP A 5 -113.51 -29.18 6.56
C ASP A 5 -114.85 -28.46 6.45
N THR A 6 -115.82 -28.84 7.28
CA THR A 6 -117.17 -28.27 7.30
C THR A 6 -117.17 -26.90 7.99
N LEU A 7 -116.35 -26.70 9.03
CA LEU A 7 -116.09 -25.39 9.67
C LEU A 7 -115.24 -24.46 8.77
N ASN A 8 -114.25 -24.99 8.08
CA ASN A 8 -113.35 -24.23 7.20
C ASN A 8 -114.08 -23.79 5.91
N LYS A 9 -115.05 -24.59 5.43
CA LYS A 9 -115.97 -24.21 4.34
C LYS A 9 -117.05 -23.21 4.78
N LEU A 10 -117.48 -23.21 6.04
CA LEU A 10 -118.43 -22.22 6.59
C LEU A 10 -117.78 -20.84 6.87
N ALA A 11 -116.46 -20.79 7.11
CA ALA A 11 -115.70 -19.58 7.38
C ALA A 11 -114.94 -19.01 6.15
N GLY A 12 -115.24 -19.49 4.94
CA GLY A 12 -114.76 -18.91 3.68
C GLY A 12 -113.23 -18.85 3.50
N GLY A 13 -112.47 -19.82 4.02
CA GLY A 13 -111.00 -19.85 3.88
C GLY A 13 -110.22 -18.84 4.74
N MET A 14 -110.89 -18.04 5.57
CA MET A 14 -110.23 -17.06 6.46
C MET A 14 -109.41 -17.69 7.61
N LEU A 15 -109.65 -18.96 7.95
CA LEU A 15 -108.97 -19.66 9.05
C LEU A 15 -107.63 -20.28 8.65
N GLN A 16 -107.35 -20.46 7.35
CA GLN A 16 -106.13 -21.09 6.84
C GLN A 16 -104.83 -20.36 7.24
N PRO A 17 -104.69 -19.03 7.05
CA PRO A 17 -103.49 -18.31 7.48
C PRO A 17 -103.32 -18.29 9.01
N TYR A 18 -104.43 -18.37 9.76
CA TYR A 18 -104.40 -18.48 11.21
C TYR A 18 -103.88 -19.85 11.65
N ILE A 19 -104.32 -20.93 10.99
CA ILE A 19 -103.84 -22.30 11.24
C ILE A 19 -102.35 -22.43 10.92
N GLU A 20 -101.88 -21.88 9.79
CA GLU A 20 -100.45 -21.90 9.45
C GLU A 20 -99.60 -21.09 10.43
N ARG A 21 -100.08 -19.92 10.87
CA ARG A 21 -99.40 -19.12 11.91
C ARG A 21 -99.33 -19.88 13.23
N GLN A 22 -100.41 -20.55 13.63
CA GLN A 22 -100.43 -21.38 14.84
C GLN A 22 -99.50 -22.58 14.74
N LYS A 23 -99.44 -23.27 13.59
CA LYS A 23 -98.48 -24.36 13.36
C LYS A 23 -97.03 -23.90 13.44
N LYS A 24 -96.70 -22.71 12.92
CA LYS A 24 -95.35 -22.14 13.03
C LYS A 24 -94.99 -21.77 14.47
N LEU A 25 -95.95 -21.24 15.23
CA LEU A 25 -95.76 -20.94 16.66
C LEU A 25 -95.56 -22.23 17.47
N GLN A 26 -96.36 -23.26 17.23
CA GLN A 26 -96.25 -24.58 17.86
C GLN A 26 -94.93 -25.27 17.50
N TYR A 27 -94.50 -25.21 16.24
CA TYR A 27 -93.20 -25.71 15.82
C TYR A 27 -92.04 -24.99 16.53
N ALA A 28 -92.07 -23.65 16.59
CA ALA A 28 -91.07 -22.86 17.31
C ALA A 28 -91.11 -23.13 18.82
N GLU A 29 -92.29 -23.35 19.40
CA GLU A 29 -92.46 -23.72 20.80
C GLU A 29 -91.89 -25.11 21.08
N GLY A 30 -92.09 -26.07 20.18
CA GLY A 30 -91.49 -27.40 20.28
C GLY A 30 -89.97 -27.37 20.24
N MET A 31 -89.40 -26.55 19.35
CA MET A 31 -87.96 -26.28 19.34
C MET A 31 -87.50 -25.66 20.67
N ALA A 32 -88.24 -24.69 21.22
CA ALA A 32 -87.89 -24.05 22.48
C ALA A 32 -87.99 -24.99 23.68
N GLN A 33 -88.99 -25.88 23.71
CA GLN A 33 -89.16 -26.87 24.78
C GLN A 33 -88.07 -27.96 24.72
N ALA A 34 -87.70 -28.42 23.52
CA ALA A 34 -86.56 -29.31 23.34
C ALA A 34 -85.24 -28.64 23.74
N ALA A 35 -85.05 -27.35 23.41
CA ALA A 35 -83.89 -26.57 23.84
C ALA A 35 -83.81 -26.37 25.36
N GLN A 36 -84.94 -26.45 26.08
CA GLN A 36 -85.01 -26.42 27.54
C GLN A 36 -84.76 -27.79 28.19
N GLY A 37 -84.48 -28.84 27.40
CA GLY A 37 -84.15 -30.17 27.90
C GLY A 37 -85.35 -31.08 28.18
N LYS A 38 -86.57 -30.74 27.74
CA LYS A 38 -87.72 -31.65 27.83
C LYS A 38 -87.61 -32.77 26.80
N SER A 39 -87.88 -34.00 27.20
CA SER A 39 -87.93 -35.15 26.29
C SER A 39 -89.13 -35.06 25.33
N LEU A 40 -89.05 -35.73 24.17
CA LEU A 40 -90.15 -35.76 23.19
C LEU A 40 -91.46 -36.30 23.79
N ILE A 41 -91.36 -37.28 24.71
CA ILE A 41 -92.49 -37.87 25.42
C ILE A 41 -93.11 -36.88 26.43
N GLU A 42 -92.30 -36.09 27.14
CA GLU A 42 -92.78 -35.03 28.03
C GLU A 42 -93.43 -33.89 27.24
N ILE A 43 -92.84 -33.51 26.10
CA ILE A 43 -93.39 -32.51 25.19
C ILE A 43 -94.75 -32.96 24.64
N GLU A 44 -94.90 -34.24 24.28
CA GLU A 44 -96.16 -34.81 23.82
C GLU A 44 -97.23 -34.87 24.93
N ASN A 45 -96.83 -35.21 26.16
CA ASN A 45 -97.74 -35.33 27.31
C ASN A 45 -98.17 -33.97 27.89
N ASP A 46 -97.32 -32.94 27.81
CA ASP A 46 -97.61 -31.58 28.29
C ASP A 46 -98.57 -30.80 27.36
N GLN A 47 -98.93 -31.36 26.20
CA GLN A 47 -99.84 -30.70 25.26
C GLN A 47 -101.30 -30.72 25.76
N PRO A 48 -101.98 -29.55 25.86
CA PRO A 48 -103.40 -29.50 26.17
C PRO A 48 -104.24 -30.27 25.13
N TRP A 49 -105.28 -31.00 25.55
CA TRP A 49 -106.09 -31.86 24.67
C TRP A 49 -106.63 -31.16 23.40
N TYR A 50 -106.80 -29.83 23.44
CA TYR A 50 -107.29 -29.03 22.32
C TYR A 50 -106.23 -28.73 21.26
N THR A 51 -104.93 -28.89 21.50
CA THR A 51 -103.90 -28.70 20.46
C THR A 51 -103.92 -29.84 19.44
N LYS A 52 -104.44 -31.01 19.82
CA LYS A 52 -104.73 -32.15 18.93
C LYS A 52 -105.84 -31.86 17.91
N LEU A 53 -106.66 -30.80 18.10
CA LEU A 53 -107.74 -30.42 17.18
C LEU A 53 -107.24 -29.76 15.88
N PHE A 54 -106.04 -29.16 15.86
CA PHE A 54 -105.53 -28.41 14.71
C PHE A 54 -104.49 -29.18 13.87
N GLY A 55 -104.30 -30.46 14.17
CA GLY A 55 -103.32 -31.36 13.57
C GLY A 55 -102.34 -31.89 14.63
N PRO A 56 -102.04 -33.19 14.70
CA PRO A 56 -101.37 -33.77 15.87
C PRO A 56 -99.88 -33.48 16.11
N ASP A 57 -99.17 -32.66 15.32
CA ASP A 57 -97.72 -32.95 15.18
C ASP A 57 -96.76 -31.77 15.02
N ALA A 58 -97.21 -30.51 15.02
CA ALA A 58 -96.29 -29.38 14.73
C ALA A 58 -95.26 -29.13 15.84
N THR A 59 -95.65 -29.23 17.12
CA THR A 59 -94.74 -29.06 18.27
C THR A 59 -93.75 -30.22 18.38
N THR A 60 -94.22 -31.46 18.25
CA THR A 60 -93.36 -32.65 18.24
C THR A 60 -92.38 -32.62 17.08
N GLN A 61 -92.83 -32.23 15.87
CA GLN A 61 -91.94 -32.04 14.70
C GLN A 61 -90.89 -30.94 14.92
N GLY A 62 -91.23 -29.84 15.60
CA GLY A 62 -90.28 -28.80 15.98
C GLY A 62 -89.22 -29.30 16.97
N ALA A 63 -89.64 -30.05 17.99
CA ALA A 63 -88.74 -30.68 18.95
C ALA A 63 -87.83 -31.73 18.29
N GLN A 64 -88.37 -32.55 17.39
CA GLN A 64 -87.62 -33.52 16.59
C GLN A 64 -86.60 -32.81 15.69
N ALA A 65 -86.99 -31.75 14.99
CA ALA A 65 -86.08 -30.99 14.14
C ALA A 65 -84.94 -30.34 14.94
N PHE A 66 -85.21 -29.81 16.13
CA PHE A 66 -84.18 -29.26 17.01
C PHE A 66 -83.21 -30.35 17.51
N ASN A 67 -83.72 -31.48 18.01
CA ASN A 67 -82.90 -32.57 18.51
C ASN A 67 -82.08 -33.23 17.40
N MET A 68 -82.65 -33.36 16.19
CA MET A 68 -81.93 -33.82 15.00
C MET A 68 -80.81 -32.85 14.61
N ALA A 69 -81.08 -31.53 14.59
CA ALA A 69 -80.07 -30.52 14.32
C ALA A 69 -78.95 -30.51 15.38
N ALA A 70 -79.31 -30.66 16.66
CA ALA A 70 -78.35 -30.75 17.76
C ALA A 70 -77.46 -32.01 17.65
N ALA A 71 -78.05 -33.18 17.36
CA ALA A 71 -77.31 -34.42 17.15
C ALA A 71 -76.38 -34.35 15.92
N MET A 72 -76.82 -33.74 14.82
CA MET A 72 -75.98 -33.49 13.65
C MET A 72 -74.82 -32.54 13.97
N GLN A 73 -75.08 -31.47 14.71
CA GLN A 73 -74.06 -30.48 15.09
C GLN A 73 -73.04 -31.07 16.07
N ASP A 74 -73.48 -31.89 17.02
CA ASP A 74 -72.62 -32.61 17.96
C ASP A 74 -71.75 -33.64 17.23
N ALA A 75 -72.32 -34.46 16.34
CA ALA A 75 -71.56 -35.40 15.52
C ALA A 75 -70.51 -34.70 14.65
N GLN A 76 -70.88 -33.58 14.02
CA GLN A 76 -69.93 -32.76 13.26
C GLN A 76 -68.84 -32.18 14.17
N SER A 77 -69.18 -31.68 15.36
CA SER A 77 -68.23 -31.14 16.34
C SER A 77 -67.23 -32.21 16.80
N GLN A 78 -67.71 -33.39 17.18
CA GLN A 78 -66.86 -34.51 17.60
C GLN A 78 -65.95 -35.01 16.47
N PHE A 79 -66.47 -35.09 15.24
CA PHE A 79 -65.67 -35.42 14.07
C PHE A 79 -64.54 -34.39 13.88
N MET A 80 -64.86 -33.09 13.96
CA MET A 80 -63.88 -32.01 13.85
C MET A 80 -62.85 -32.00 14.99
N GLN A 81 -63.25 -32.36 16.22
CA GLN A 81 -62.33 -32.53 17.35
C GLN A 81 -61.36 -33.70 17.15
N ALA A 82 -61.82 -34.79 16.53
CA ALA A 82 -61.00 -35.96 16.23
C ALA A 82 -60.14 -35.82 14.96
N MET A 83 -60.36 -34.77 14.15
CA MET A 83 -59.66 -34.55 12.87
C MET A 83 -58.13 -34.62 12.93
N PRO A 84 -57.43 -34.13 13.97
CA PRO A 84 -55.97 -34.26 14.06
C PRO A 84 -55.48 -35.71 14.02
N GLN A 85 -56.26 -36.67 14.54
CA GLN A 85 -55.94 -38.10 14.52
C GLN A 85 -56.54 -38.79 13.29
N LEU A 86 -57.70 -38.35 12.83
CA LEU A 86 -58.38 -38.94 11.68
C LEU A 86 -57.67 -38.63 10.36
N ARG A 87 -57.01 -37.47 10.24
CA ARG A 87 -56.24 -37.10 9.04
C ARG A 87 -55.06 -38.02 8.74
N GLU A 88 -54.64 -38.85 9.69
CA GLU A 88 -53.57 -39.85 9.51
C GLU A 88 -54.10 -41.21 9.02
N LYS A 89 -55.42 -41.42 9.06
CA LYS A 89 -56.10 -42.67 8.69
C LYS A 89 -56.65 -42.61 7.26
N SER A 90 -56.71 -43.76 6.59
CA SER A 90 -57.26 -43.85 5.24
C SER A 90 -58.77 -43.56 5.22
N PRO A 91 -59.34 -43.13 4.07
CA PRO A 91 -60.77 -42.86 3.96
C PRO A 91 -61.67 -44.03 4.37
N ASP A 92 -61.26 -45.27 4.12
CA ASP A 92 -62.02 -46.46 4.53
C ASP A 92 -61.98 -46.68 6.05
N GLN A 93 -60.83 -46.42 6.70
CA GLN A 93 -60.71 -46.48 8.16
C GLN A 93 -61.56 -45.40 8.83
N VAL A 94 -61.64 -44.21 8.24
CA VAL A 94 -62.49 -43.13 8.76
C VAL A 94 -63.98 -43.38 8.50
N ARG A 95 -64.35 -44.00 7.38
CA ARG A 95 -65.73 -44.47 7.16
C ARG A 95 -66.16 -45.45 8.25
N GLN A 96 -65.31 -46.43 8.59
CA GLN A 96 -65.59 -47.38 9.67
C GLN A 96 -65.72 -46.68 11.03
N TYR A 97 -64.85 -45.70 11.31
CA TYR A 97 -64.91 -44.88 12.53
C TYR A 97 -66.22 -44.07 12.63
N ILE A 98 -66.67 -43.43 11.54
CA ILE A 98 -67.92 -42.66 11.56
C ILE A 98 -69.11 -43.60 11.76
N VAL A 99 -69.14 -44.74 11.06
CA VAL A 99 -70.23 -45.74 11.20
C VAL A 99 -70.28 -46.32 12.61
N SER A 100 -69.14 -46.62 13.24
CA SER A 100 -69.12 -47.11 14.64
C SER A 100 -69.64 -46.06 15.61
N LYS A 101 -69.26 -44.78 15.41
CA LYS A 101 -69.73 -43.67 16.25
C LYS A 101 -71.23 -43.38 16.07
N MET A 102 -71.75 -43.53 14.86
CA MET A 102 -73.20 -43.44 14.61
C MET A 102 -73.98 -44.55 15.31
N GLY A 103 -73.40 -45.74 15.48
CA GLY A 103 -74.00 -46.84 16.25
C GLY A 103 -73.97 -46.64 17.78
N GLU A 104 -73.21 -45.66 18.29
CA GLU A 104 -73.12 -45.32 19.72
C GLU A 104 -74.10 -44.21 20.14
N VAL A 105 -74.84 -43.60 19.21
CA VAL A 105 -75.86 -42.59 19.51
C VAL A 105 -76.97 -43.22 20.35
N GLN A 106 -77.19 -42.71 21.56
CA GLN A 106 -78.20 -43.25 22.48
C GLN A 106 -79.60 -43.15 21.87
N PRO A 107 -80.40 -44.23 21.91
CA PRO A 107 -81.76 -44.20 21.40
C PRO A 107 -82.61 -43.23 22.24
N SER A 108 -83.39 -42.40 21.55
CA SER A 108 -84.30 -41.42 22.16
C SER A 108 -85.52 -42.07 22.83
N GLY A 109 -85.70 -43.38 22.64
CA GLY A 109 -86.88 -44.14 23.06
C GLY A 109 -87.99 -44.18 22.02
N ASP A 110 -87.87 -43.43 20.92
CA ASP A 110 -88.78 -43.46 19.76
C ASP A 110 -88.08 -44.05 18.53
N PRO A 111 -88.48 -45.26 18.07
CA PRO A 111 -87.89 -45.92 16.91
C PRO A 111 -87.98 -45.11 15.60
N TYR A 112 -89.00 -44.25 15.46
CA TYR A 112 -89.18 -43.43 14.26
C TYR A 112 -88.21 -42.24 14.25
N PHE A 113 -88.05 -41.56 15.40
CA PHE A 113 -87.07 -40.50 15.55
C PHE A 113 -85.63 -41.01 15.41
N ASP A 114 -85.33 -42.18 15.99
CA ASP A 114 -84.01 -42.80 15.90
C ASP A 114 -83.64 -43.14 14.43
N ALA A 115 -84.60 -43.63 13.64
CA ALA A 115 -84.41 -43.85 12.20
C ALA A 115 -84.18 -42.55 11.43
N MET A 116 -84.86 -41.46 11.81
CA MET A 116 -84.68 -40.14 11.19
C MET A 116 -83.31 -39.53 11.51
N VAL A 117 -82.82 -39.67 12.75
CA VAL A 117 -81.46 -39.24 13.13
C VAL A 117 -80.41 -40.06 12.38
N GLN A 118 -80.58 -41.38 12.26
CA GLN A 118 -79.69 -42.24 11.49
C GLN A 118 -79.66 -41.85 10.00
N GLN A 119 -80.82 -41.57 9.40
CA GLN A 119 -80.92 -41.09 8.02
C GLN A 119 -80.22 -39.73 7.86
N GLY A 120 -80.49 -38.78 8.76
CA GLY A 120 -79.89 -37.45 8.72
C GLY A 120 -78.37 -37.48 8.87
N LEU A 121 -77.83 -38.33 9.74
CA LEU A 121 -76.39 -38.55 9.87
C LEU A 121 -75.79 -39.24 8.62
N ALA A 122 -76.51 -40.19 8.01
CA ALA A 122 -76.11 -40.82 6.77
C ALA A 122 -76.06 -39.83 5.59
N GLU A 123 -76.96 -38.83 5.57
CA GLU A 123 -76.95 -37.74 4.59
C GLU A 123 -75.77 -36.76 4.79
N GLN A 124 -75.29 -36.58 6.03
CA GLN A 124 -74.10 -35.76 6.33
C GLN A 124 -72.76 -36.50 6.14
N LEU A 125 -72.77 -37.83 6.12
CA LEU A 125 -71.57 -38.67 5.97
C LEU A 125 -70.72 -38.29 4.74
N PRO A 126 -71.26 -38.07 3.52
CA PRO A 126 -70.46 -37.64 2.37
C PRO A 126 -69.72 -36.32 2.60
N LYS A 127 -70.33 -35.36 3.31
CA LYS A 127 -69.72 -34.06 3.62
C LYS A 127 -68.56 -34.21 4.61
N MET A 128 -68.73 -35.02 5.66
CA MET A 128 -67.66 -35.31 6.62
C MET A 128 -66.49 -36.05 5.97
N LEU A 129 -66.77 -37.05 5.12
CA LEU A 129 -65.75 -37.76 4.36
C LEU A 129 -65.00 -36.84 3.38
N SER A 130 -65.68 -35.89 2.74
CA SER A 130 -65.04 -34.90 1.86
C SER A 130 -64.08 -33.98 2.63
N VAL A 131 -64.48 -33.50 3.81
CA VAL A 131 -63.63 -32.68 4.69
C VAL A 131 -62.42 -33.48 5.17
N HIS A 132 -62.59 -34.75 5.55
CA HIS A 132 -61.47 -35.63 5.91
C HIS A 132 -60.54 -35.89 4.74
N MET A 133 -61.07 -36.19 3.55
CA MET A 133 -60.26 -36.43 2.36
C MET A 133 -59.36 -35.23 2.05
N GLY A 134 -59.87 -34.01 2.18
CA GLY A 134 -59.05 -32.79 2.05
C GLY A 134 -57.89 -32.73 3.05
N GLN A 135 -58.15 -33.05 4.32
CA GLN A 135 -57.14 -33.05 5.39
C GLN A 135 -56.14 -34.22 5.27
N TYR A 136 -56.60 -35.40 4.88
CA TYR A 136 -55.77 -36.58 4.62
C TYR A 136 -54.84 -36.34 3.42
N MET A 137 -55.35 -35.75 2.34
CA MET A 137 -54.54 -35.36 1.18
C MET A 137 -53.51 -34.28 1.53
N GLN A 138 -53.82 -33.35 2.43
CA GLN A 138 -52.85 -32.37 2.93
C GLN A 138 -51.76 -33.05 3.77
N PHE A 139 -52.14 -33.88 4.73
CA PHE A 139 -51.20 -34.61 5.60
C PHE A 139 -50.27 -35.54 4.82
N THR A 140 -50.80 -36.30 3.87
CA THR A 140 -49.99 -37.19 3.02
C THR A 140 -49.02 -36.42 2.13
N GLN A 141 -49.41 -35.25 1.62
CA GLN A 141 -48.50 -34.34 0.91
C GLN A 141 -47.41 -33.77 1.83
N GLU A 142 -47.74 -33.38 3.08
CA GLU A 142 -46.77 -32.94 4.08
C GLU A 142 -45.76 -34.04 4.42
N GLN A 143 -46.23 -35.28 4.62
CA GLN A 143 -45.35 -36.41 4.88
C GLN A 143 -44.46 -36.74 3.67
N ALA A 144 -45.02 -36.74 2.46
CA ALA A 144 -44.25 -36.95 1.24
C ALA A 144 -43.18 -35.87 1.07
N TYR A 145 -43.52 -34.60 1.33
CA TYR A 145 -42.58 -33.48 1.29
C TYR A 145 -41.44 -33.65 2.28
N ASN A 146 -41.76 -33.84 3.56
CA ASN A 146 -40.74 -33.97 4.61
C ASN A 146 -39.87 -35.21 4.40
N GLY A 147 -40.48 -36.33 4.02
CA GLY A 147 -39.76 -37.56 3.67
C GLY A 147 -38.82 -37.35 2.49
N PHE A 148 -39.29 -36.69 1.43
CA PHE A 148 -38.51 -36.34 0.25
C PHE A 148 -37.32 -35.45 0.59
N THR A 149 -37.54 -34.35 1.32
CA THR A 149 -36.45 -33.41 1.67
C THR A 149 -35.42 -34.05 2.59
N ASN A 150 -35.86 -34.90 3.54
CA ASN A 150 -34.97 -35.64 4.43
C ASN A 150 -34.14 -36.67 3.67
N LEU A 151 -34.78 -37.47 2.80
CA LEU A 151 -34.11 -38.44 1.94
C LEU A 151 -33.07 -37.75 1.04
N GLY A 152 -33.42 -36.60 0.48
CA GLY A 152 -32.51 -35.82 -0.34
C GLY A 152 -31.32 -35.24 0.42
N ALA A 153 -31.50 -34.82 1.68
CA ALA A 153 -30.41 -34.34 2.52
C ALA A 153 -29.49 -35.49 2.94
N SER A 154 -30.03 -36.60 3.46
CA SER A 154 -29.24 -37.75 3.91
C SER A 154 -28.57 -38.47 2.74
N GLY A 155 -29.27 -38.63 1.61
CA GLY A 155 -28.69 -39.20 0.40
C GLY A 155 -27.58 -38.32 -0.18
N GLY A 156 -27.72 -37.00 -0.07
CA GLY A 156 -26.71 -36.07 -0.55
C GLY A 156 -25.43 -36.09 0.30
N GLN A 157 -25.58 -36.27 1.62
CA GLN A 157 -24.45 -36.54 2.51
C GLN A 157 -23.77 -37.87 2.17
N ALA A 158 -24.54 -38.94 1.98
CA ALA A 158 -23.99 -40.25 1.61
C ALA A 158 -23.22 -40.19 0.30
N LEU A 159 -23.76 -39.53 -0.73
CA LEU A 159 -23.07 -39.27 -2.00
C LEU A 159 -21.73 -38.55 -1.77
N GLN A 160 -21.76 -37.47 -0.99
CA GLN A 160 -20.57 -36.68 -0.69
C GLN A 160 -19.50 -37.51 0.03
N GLU A 161 -19.89 -38.37 0.97
CA GLU A 161 -18.98 -39.25 1.72
C GLU A 161 -18.43 -40.38 0.85
N THR A 162 -19.27 -41.02 0.03
CA THR A 162 -18.85 -42.06 -0.92
C THR A 162 -17.79 -41.54 -1.89
N LEU A 163 -17.99 -40.34 -2.44
CA LEU A 163 -17.04 -39.73 -3.35
C LEU A 163 -15.77 -39.22 -2.64
N LYS A 164 -15.87 -38.80 -1.37
CA LYS A 164 -14.70 -38.43 -0.56
C LYS A 164 -13.83 -39.62 -0.16
N ALA A 165 -14.44 -40.77 0.12
CA ALA A 165 -13.75 -41.94 0.63
C ALA A 165 -12.91 -42.69 -0.43
N ASN A 166 -13.17 -42.46 -1.72
CA ASN A 166 -12.50 -43.16 -2.80
C ASN A 166 -11.41 -42.30 -3.46
N ASN A 167 -10.15 -42.68 -3.25
CA ASN A 167 -8.99 -41.98 -3.83
C ASN A 167 -8.78 -42.26 -5.32
N ASN A 168 -9.47 -43.25 -5.91
CA ASN A 168 -9.34 -43.69 -7.30
C ASN A 168 -10.71 -43.69 -8.02
N LEU A 169 -11.43 -42.57 -7.95
CA LEU A 169 -12.70 -42.41 -8.67
C LEU A 169 -12.47 -42.40 -10.19
N THR A 170 -13.08 -43.36 -10.90
CA THR A 170 -13.23 -43.30 -12.35
C THR A 170 -14.46 -42.44 -12.71
N PRO A 171 -14.48 -41.79 -13.89
CA PRO A 171 -15.66 -41.04 -14.35
C PRO A 171 -16.96 -41.84 -14.30
N ASP A 172 -16.90 -43.13 -14.64
CA ASP A 172 -18.06 -44.03 -14.61
C ASP A 172 -18.58 -44.27 -13.18
N ALA A 173 -17.68 -44.39 -12.20
CA ALA A 173 -18.06 -44.57 -10.80
C ALA A 173 -18.71 -43.31 -10.22
N VAL A 174 -18.23 -42.13 -10.62
CA VAL A 174 -18.86 -40.84 -10.25
C VAL A 174 -20.25 -40.74 -10.86
N ALA A 175 -20.39 -41.03 -12.16
CA ALA A 175 -21.67 -40.99 -12.86
C ALA A 175 -22.69 -41.95 -12.23
N GLN A 176 -22.27 -43.16 -11.84
CA GLN A 176 -23.15 -44.12 -11.16
C GLN A 176 -23.61 -43.60 -9.79
N ALA A 177 -22.71 -43.03 -8.97
CA ALA A 177 -23.09 -42.50 -7.67
C ALA A 177 -24.07 -41.32 -7.78
N HIS A 178 -23.87 -40.44 -8.77
CA HIS A 178 -24.81 -39.36 -9.09
C HIS A 178 -26.17 -39.91 -9.57
N ALA A 179 -26.17 -40.95 -10.40
CA ALA A 179 -27.40 -41.61 -10.87
C ALA A 179 -28.17 -42.25 -9.69
N ASP A 180 -27.48 -42.97 -8.80
CA ASP A 180 -28.08 -43.59 -7.62
C ASP A 180 -28.73 -42.55 -6.71
N TYR A 181 -28.06 -41.42 -6.49
CA TYR A 181 -28.62 -40.32 -5.70
C TYR A 181 -29.83 -39.67 -6.37
N THR A 182 -29.74 -39.34 -7.65
CA THR A 182 -30.85 -38.68 -8.36
C THR A 182 -32.07 -39.59 -8.53
N ASN A 183 -31.88 -40.90 -8.59
CA ASN A 183 -32.96 -41.89 -8.55
C ASN A 183 -33.76 -41.85 -7.24
N LEU A 184 -33.12 -41.56 -6.09
CA LEU A 184 -33.81 -41.35 -4.81
C LEU A 184 -34.70 -40.10 -4.82
N LEU A 185 -34.43 -39.16 -5.72
CA LEU A 185 -35.13 -37.90 -5.86
C LEU A 185 -36.21 -37.91 -6.95
N ALA A 186 -36.65 -39.09 -7.39
CA ALA A 186 -37.82 -39.21 -8.25
C ALA A 186 -39.07 -38.64 -7.55
N LYS A 187 -39.95 -37.98 -8.31
CA LYS A 187 -41.19 -37.38 -7.76
C LYS A 187 -42.10 -38.47 -7.17
N PRO A 188 -42.47 -38.40 -5.88
CA PRO A 188 -43.47 -39.31 -5.31
C PRO A 188 -44.84 -39.15 -5.99
N ASP A 189 -45.58 -40.25 -6.11
CA ASP A 189 -46.91 -40.26 -6.76
C ASP A 189 -47.92 -39.35 -6.04
N ASN A 190 -47.84 -39.30 -4.71
CA ASN A 190 -48.70 -38.48 -3.86
C ASN A 190 -48.24 -37.02 -3.70
N MET A 191 -47.24 -36.59 -4.49
CA MET A 191 -46.67 -35.24 -4.43
C MET A 191 -47.03 -34.43 -5.69
N THR A 192 -47.52 -33.20 -5.49
CA THR A 192 -47.75 -32.25 -6.59
C THR A 192 -46.42 -31.78 -7.20
N THR A 193 -46.43 -31.39 -8.47
CA THR A 193 -45.23 -30.87 -9.15
C THR A 193 -44.67 -29.63 -8.44
N GLU A 194 -45.53 -28.73 -7.97
CA GLU A 194 -45.09 -27.54 -7.23
C GLU A 194 -44.41 -27.90 -5.90
N ALA A 195 -45.00 -28.82 -5.13
CA ALA A 195 -44.40 -29.30 -3.90
C ALA A 195 -43.06 -29.98 -4.17
N TYR A 196 -42.97 -30.78 -5.23
CA TYR A 196 -41.75 -31.49 -5.64
C TYR A 196 -40.62 -30.53 -6.00
N GLN A 197 -40.89 -29.52 -6.82
CA GLN A 197 -39.92 -28.48 -7.18
C GLN A 197 -39.44 -27.70 -5.95
N ARG A 198 -40.37 -27.37 -5.04
CA ARG A 198 -40.04 -26.74 -3.76
C ARG A 198 -39.18 -27.66 -2.87
N GLY A 199 -39.50 -28.95 -2.86
CA GLY A 199 -38.72 -29.97 -2.15
C GLY A 199 -37.30 -30.07 -2.70
N LEU A 200 -37.14 -30.12 -4.02
CA LEU A 200 -35.81 -30.11 -4.67
C LEU A 200 -35.03 -28.84 -4.34
N ARG A 201 -35.66 -27.66 -4.37
CA ARG A 201 -35.04 -26.40 -3.94
C ARG A 201 -34.53 -26.51 -2.51
N ASP A 202 -35.35 -26.97 -1.58
CA ASP A 202 -34.98 -27.08 -0.16
C ASP A 202 -33.88 -28.13 0.06
N THR A 203 -33.93 -29.25 -0.67
CA THR A 203 -32.84 -30.25 -0.69
C THR A 203 -31.54 -29.65 -1.19
N VAL A 204 -31.56 -28.83 -2.24
CA VAL A 204 -30.36 -28.14 -2.75
C VAL A 204 -29.81 -27.16 -1.72
N LEU A 205 -30.66 -26.34 -1.11
CA LEU A 205 -30.23 -25.39 -0.08
C LEU A 205 -29.66 -26.09 1.15
N SER A 206 -30.29 -27.18 1.62
CA SER A 206 -29.81 -27.99 2.73
C SER A 206 -28.44 -28.62 2.43
N ASN A 207 -28.28 -29.23 1.25
CA ASN A 207 -26.99 -29.80 0.85
C ASN A 207 -25.90 -28.73 0.67
N ALA A 208 -26.23 -27.57 0.11
CA ALA A 208 -25.30 -26.45 -0.02
C ALA A 208 -24.85 -25.91 1.35
N GLN A 209 -25.78 -25.72 2.30
CA GLN A 209 -25.45 -25.27 3.66
C GLN A 209 -24.49 -26.23 4.39
N ASN A 210 -24.64 -27.53 4.15
CA ASN A 210 -23.82 -28.58 4.76
C ASN A 210 -22.53 -28.88 3.97
N GLY A 211 -22.32 -28.26 2.81
CA GLY A 211 -21.15 -28.50 1.97
C GLY A 211 -21.18 -29.80 1.17
N ASN A 212 -22.36 -30.38 0.95
CA ASN A 212 -22.59 -31.54 0.10
C ASN A 212 -22.70 -31.10 -1.37
N TRP A 213 -21.65 -30.51 -1.90
CA TRP A 213 -21.63 -29.90 -3.23
C TRP A 213 -21.86 -30.90 -4.36
N GLN A 214 -21.53 -32.17 -4.14
CA GLN A 214 -21.81 -33.26 -5.08
C GLN A 214 -23.32 -33.44 -5.30
N ALA A 215 -24.09 -33.41 -4.23
CA ALA A 215 -25.54 -33.49 -4.29
C ALA A 215 -26.17 -32.27 -4.99
N VAL A 216 -25.61 -31.07 -4.75
CA VAL A 216 -26.05 -29.84 -5.42
C VAL A 216 -25.86 -29.94 -6.94
N ARG A 217 -24.74 -30.48 -7.40
CA ARG A 217 -24.45 -30.70 -8.83
C ARG A 217 -25.38 -31.76 -9.43
N ALA A 218 -25.48 -32.90 -8.77
CA ALA A 218 -26.35 -34.00 -9.20
C ALA A 218 -27.79 -33.51 -9.43
N ILE A 219 -28.32 -32.69 -8.53
CA ILE A 219 -29.67 -32.13 -8.67
C ILE A 219 -29.77 -31.13 -9.83
N LYS A 220 -28.76 -30.29 -10.04
CA LYS A 220 -28.73 -29.34 -11.17
C LYS A 220 -28.77 -30.01 -12.54
N ASP A 221 -28.20 -31.21 -12.62
CA ASP A 221 -28.16 -32.00 -13.85
C ASP A 221 -29.45 -32.79 -14.10
N MET A 222 -30.37 -32.86 -13.13
CA MET A 222 -31.66 -33.52 -13.31
C MET A 222 -32.56 -32.76 -14.31
N PRO A 223 -33.34 -33.45 -15.16
CA PRO A 223 -34.35 -32.81 -16.00
C PRO A 223 -35.36 -31.96 -15.19
N ALA A 224 -35.71 -32.43 -13.99
CA ALA A 224 -36.61 -31.73 -13.07
C ALA A 224 -36.08 -30.35 -12.63
N TRP A 225 -34.76 -30.14 -12.60
CA TRP A 225 -34.17 -28.82 -12.36
C TRP A 225 -34.47 -27.86 -13.49
N GLN A 226 -34.34 -28.32 -14.74
CA GLN A 226 -34.62 -27.49 -15.91
C GLN A 226 -36.08 -27.05 -15.99
N GLU A 227 -37.00 -27.92 -15.55
CA GLU A 227 -38.44 -27.69 -15.49
C GLU A 227 -38.88 -26.78 -14.32
N MET A 228 -37.98 -26.40 -13.40
CA MET A 228 -38.32 -25.47 -12.31
C MET A 228 -38.69 -24.08 -12.84
N PRO A 229 -39.59 -23.35 -12.14
CA PRO A 229 -39.90 -21.96 -12.46
C PRO A 229 -38.65 -21.09 -12.49
N THR A 230 -38.53 -20.20 -13.49
CA THR A 230 -37.35 -19.34 -13.69
C THR A 230 -36.98 -18.57 -12.43
N GLN A 231 -37.95 -17.96 -11.74
CA GLN A 231 -37.69 -17.21 -10.50
C GLN A 231 -37.07 -18.07 -9.39
N MET A 232 -37.43 -19.36 -9.31
CA MET A 232 -36.86 -20.29 -8.34
C MET A 232 -35.41 -20.64 -8.70
N LYS A 233 -35.12 -20.85 -9.98
CA LYS A 233 -33.77 -21.10 -10.48
C LYS A 233 -32.87 -19.88 -10.27
N ASP A 234 -33.30 -18.69 -10.67
CA ASP A 234 -32.55 -17.44 -10.50
C ASP A 234 -32.20 -17.22 -9.01
N ASN A 235 -33.15 -17.49 -8.11
CA ASN A 235 -32.93 -17.38 -6.68
C ASN A 235 -31.87 -18.39 -6.19
N LEU A 236 -31.92 -19.63 -6.65
CA LEU A 236 -30.91 -20.65 -6.31
C LEU A 236 -29.54 -20.34 -6.92
N GLU A 237 -29.49 -19.80 -8.14
CA GLU A 237 -28.25 -19.37 -8.79
C GLU A 237 -27.54 -18.24 -8.03
N VAL A 238 -28.30 -17.39 -7.31
CA VAL A 238 -27.74 -16.38 -6.41
C VAL A 238 -27.36 -16.99 -5.05
N GLN A 239 -28.18 -17.87 -4.48
CA GLN A 239 -27.95 -18.41 -3.14
C GLN A 239 -26.80 -19.43 -3.08
N ILE A 240 -26.65 -20.28 -4.08
CA ILE A 240 -25.66 -21.38 -4.07
C ILE A 240 -24.22 -20.83 -3.99
N PRO A 241 -23.78 -19.87 -4.83
CA PRO A 241 -22.42 -19.32 -4.72
C PRO A 241 -22.17 -18.62 -3.38
N ARG A 242 -23.18 -17.96 -2.81
CA ARG A 242 -23.07 -17.34 -1.48
C ARG A 242 -22.85 -18.39 -0.40
N LEU A 243 -23.65 -19.46 -0.40
CA LEU A 243 -23.52 -20.56 0.56
C LEU A 243 -22.18 -21.29 0.40
N GLU A 244 -21.67 -21.42 -0.82
CA GLU A 244 -20.35 -21.98 -1.11
C GLU A 244 -19.24 -21.14 -0.48
N GLN A 245 -19.32 -19.82 -0.63
CA GLN A 245 -18.38 -18.89 0.01
C GLN A 245 -18.48 -18.94 1.55
N GLU A 246 -19.68 -18.93 2.11
CA GLU A 246 -19.90 -19.00 3.56
C GLU A 246 -19.37 -20.31 4.16
N TRP A 247 -19.58 -21.44 3.47
CA TRP A 247 -19.06 -22.74 3.88
C TRP A 247 -17.53 -22.77 3.80
N ALA A 248 -16.94 -22.26 2.71
CA ALA A 248 -15.49 -22.21 2.53
C ALA A 248 -14.80 -21.36 3.62
N LEU A 249 -15.44 -20.28 4.07
CA LEU A 249 -14.94 -19.45 5.18
C LEU A 249 -14.97 -20.18 6.53
N LYS A 250 -15.97 -21.03 6.76
CA LYS A 250 -16.13 -21.80 8.01
C LYS A 250 -15.27 -23.08 8.04
N ASN A 251 -14.85 -23.59 6.89
CA ASN A 251 -14.01 -24.78 6.78
C ASN A 251 -12.52 -24.38 6.62
N PRO A 252 -11.66 -24.59 7.65
CA PRO A 252 -10.25 -24.19 7.60
C PRO A 252 -9.49 -24.80 6.42
N ALA A 253 -9.81 -26.03 6.03
CA ALA A 253 -9.14 -26.70 4.92
C ALA A 253 -9.51 -26.08 3.56
N ALA A 254 -10.78 -25.69 3.37
CA ALA A 254 -11.22 -24.94 2.19
C ALA A 254 -10.60 -23.52 2.16
N ARG A 255 -10.57 -22.83 3.30
CA ARG A 255 -9.93 -21.51 3.42
C ARG A 255 -8.45 -21.56 3.06
N ASN A 256 -7.72 -22.57 3.55
CA ASN A 256 -6.30 -22.76 3.28
C ASN A 256 -6.02 -23.02 1.79
N LEU A 257 -6.93 -23.70 1.09
CA LEU A 257 -6.84 -23.90 -0.36
C LEU A 257 -6.92 -22.56 -1.14
N PHE A 258 -7.85 -21.68 -0.76
CA PHE A 258 -7.98 -20.35 -1.39
C PHE A 258 -6.79 -19.43 -1.10
N THR A 259 -6.31 -19.38 0.14
CA THR A 259 -5.15 -18.55 0.50
C THR A 259 -3.89 -19.06 -0.17
N SER A 260 -3.66 -20.38 -0.16
CA SER A 260 -2.47 -20.99 -0.77
C SER A 260 -2.37 -20.76 -2.28
N ARG A 261 -3.50 -20.64 -3.00
CA ARG A 261 -3.50 -20.26 -4.42
C ARG A 261 -3.02 -18.82 -4.64
N ALA A 262 -3.57 -17.87 -3.87
CA ALA A 262 -3.18 -16.47 -3.98
C ALA A 262 -1.70 -16.28 -3.57
N ASP A 263 -1.28 -16.96 -2.50
CA ASP A 263 0.10 -16.95 -2.00
C ASP A 263 1.07 -17.54 -3.04
N LEU A 264 0.67 -18.63 -3.72
CA LEU A 264 1.46 -19.24 -4.79
C LEU A 264 1.60 -18.27 -5.96
N GLN A 265 0.51 -17.64 -6.42
CA GLN A 265 0.57 -16.66 -7.51
C GLN A 265 1.49 -15.49 -7.17
N TRP A 266 1.37 -14.93 -5.97
CA TRP A 266 2.23 -13.84 -5.50
C TRP A 266 3.70 -14.27 -5.40
N SER A 267 3.97 -15.47 -4.87
CA SER A 267 5.32 -16.02 -4.75
C SER A 267 5.97 -16.25 -6.12
N LEU A 268 5.18 -16.68 -7.11
CA LEU A 268 5.66 -16.85 -8.49
C LEU A 268 6.00 -15.50 -9.11
N MET A 269 5.10 -14.52 -9.02
CA MET A 269 5.32 -13.17 -9.56
C MET A 269 6.52 -12.44 -8.94
N SER A 270 6.85 -12.75 -7.70
CA SER A 270 7.98 -12.17 -6.96
C SER A 270 9.29 -12.97 -7.12
N GLY A 271 9.27 -14.13 -7.77
CA GLY A 271 10.44 -15.01 -7.89
C GLY A 271 10.91 -15.55 -6.53
N ALA A 272 9.99 -15.76 -5.60
CA ALA A 272 10.25 -16.18 -4.22
C ALA A 272 10.05 -17.69 -3.99
N THR A 273 9.65 -18.45 -5.02
CA THR A 273 9.35 -19.89 -4.89
C THR A 273 10.57 -20.79 -4.80
N GLY A 274 11.73 -20.35 -5.28
CA GLY A 274 12.92 -21.19 -5.40
C GLY A 274 12.86 -22.19 -6.57
N PHE A 275 11.82 -22.12 -7.41
CA PHE A 275 11.75 -22.87 -8.67
C PHE A 275 12.41 -22.07 -9.78
N ASP A 276 13.16 -22.75 -10.63
CA ASP A 276 13.76 -22.20 -11.85
C ASP A 276 12.80 -22.31 -13.05
N SER A 277 13.16 -21.65 -14.15
CA SER A 277 12.38 -21.66 -15.40
C SER A 277 12.68 -22.87 -16.31
N SER A 278 13.30 -23.90 -15.76
CA SER A 278 13.62 -25.14 -16.46
C SER A 278 12.40 -26.06 -16.52
N PRO A 279 12.39 -27.08 -17.39
CA PRO A 279 11.40 -28.15 -17.35
C PRO A 279 11.28 -28.79 -15.96
N GLU A 280 12.39 -28.95 -15.25
CA GLU A 280 12.42 -29.49 -13.88
C GLU A 280 11.76 -28.54 -12.87
N GLY A 281 11.96 -27.23 -13.01
CA GLY A 281 11.30 -26.21 -12.19
C GLY A 281 9.80 -26.11 -12.45
N HIS A 282 9.39 -26.20 -13.71
CA HIS A 282 7.98 -26.29 -14.11
C HIS A 282 7.33 -27.56 -13.55
N ALA A 283 8.01 -28.70 -13.58
CA ALA A 283 7.52 -29.95 -12.99
C ALA A 283 7.34 -29.85 -11.46
N LYS A 284 8.23 -29.15 -10.75
CA LYS A 284 8.06 -28.88 -9.31
C LYS A 284 6.84 -28.01 -9.02
N LEU A 285 6.60 -27.00 -9.85
CA LEU A 285 5.39 -26.17 -9.75
C LEU A 285 4.13 -26.98 -10.05
N ASP A 286 4.17 -27.86 -11.05
CA ASP A 286 3.07 -28.78 -11.35
C ASP A 286 2.75 -29.69 -10.16
N ALA A 287 3.76 -30.25 -9.48
CA ALA A 287 3.56 -31.08 -8.29
C ALA A 287 2.90 -30.31 -7.13
N VAL A 288 3.19 -29.02 -6.97
CA VAL A 288 2.52 -28.16 -5.98
C VAL A 288 1.05 -27.94 -6.36
N MET A 289 0.77 -27.68 -7.64
CA MET A 289 -0.60 -27.55 -8.14
C MET A 289 -1.37 -28.87 -8.04
N ASP A 290 -0.73 -30.01 -8.26
CA ASP A 290 -1.30 -31.35 -8.07
C ASP A 290 -1.67 -31.59 -6.60
N THR A 291 -0.81 -31.20 -5.66
CA THR A 291 -1.10 -31.32 -4.22
C THR A 291 -2.32 -30.47 -3.82
N MET A 292 -2.45 -29.27 -4.40
CA MET A 292 -3.65 -28.43 -4.22
C MET A 292 -4.88 -29.07 -4.85
N GLU A 293 -4.75 -29.68 -6.02
CA GLU A 293 -5.84 -30.39 -6.69
C GLU A 293 -6.32 -31.61 -5.90
N ASP A 294 -5.38 -32.38 -5.34
CA ASP A 294 -5.70 -33.51 -4.49
C ASP A 294 -6.38 -33.06 -3.19
N SER A 295 -5.93 -31.95 -2.60
CA SER A 295 -6.59 -31.33 -1.44
C SER A 295 -8.00 -30.85 -1.78
N ASN A 296 -8.20 -30.26 -2.96
CA ASN A 296 -9.52 -29.86 -3.46
C ASN A 296 -10.42 -31.08 -3.66
N ARG A 297 -9.90 -32.17 -4.25
CA ARG A 297 -10.62 -33.43 -4.44
C ARG A 297 -11.05 -34.05 -3.11
N GLN A 298 -10.16 -34.08 -2.12
CA GLN A 298 -10.46 -34.59 -0.77
C GLN A 298 -11.55 -33.75 -0.07
N LEU A 299 -11.59 -32.43 -0.32
CA LEU A 299 -12.56 -31.53 0.31
C LEU A 299 -13.92 -31.54 -0.39
N ASN A 300 -13.92 -31.58 -1.71
CA ASN A 300 -15.09 -31.27 -2.53
C ASN A 300 -15.55 -32.43 -3.42
N GLY A 301 -14.84 -33.56 -3.48
CA GLY A 301 -15.14 -34.70 -4.35
C GLY A 301 -14.71 -34.44 -5.80
N ASP A 302 -15.64 -34.55 -6.75
CA ASP A 302 -15.41 -34.31 -8.20
C ASP A 302 -15.30 -32.82 -8.61
N ALA A 303 -14.95 -31.94 -7.66
CA ALA A 303 -14.91 -30.50 -7.92
C ALA A 303 -14.16 -30.14 -9.20
N THR A 304 -14.69 -29.15 -9.95
CA THR A 304 -14.01 -28.59 -11.11
C THR A 304 -12.56 -28.27 -10.74
N ALA A 305 -11.62 -28.70 -11.57
CA ALA A 305 -10.20 -28.59 -11.26
C ALA A 305 -9.82 -27.14 -10.91
N VAL A 306 -9.06 -26.97 -9.83
CA VAL A 306 -8.53 -25.67 -9.38
C VAL A 306 -7.59 -25.09 -10.45
N TYR A 307 -6.85 -25.98 -11.12
CA TYR A 307 -5.92 -25.66 -12.19
C TYR A 307 -6.17 -26.53 -13.43
N ASN A 308 -6.94 -26.00 -14.38
CA ASN A 308 -7.01 -26.57 -15.73
C ASN A 308 -5.69 -26.32 -16.52
N ASN A 309 -5.54 -26.96 -17.68
CA ASN A 309 -4.31 -26.84 -18.50
C ASN A 309 -3.96 -25.38 -18.85
N ALA A 310 -4.96 -24.52 -19.10
CA ALA A 310 -4.73 -23.11 -19.39
C ALA A 310 -4.22 -22.35 -18.16
N GLN A 311 -4.76 -22.65 -16.97
CA GLN A 311 -4.32 -22.07 -15.70
C GLN A 311 -2.91 -22.56 -15.34
N ARG A 312 -2.57 -23.83 -15.54
CA ARG A 312 -1.21 -24.34 -15.36
C ARG A 312 -0.20 -23.62 -16.24
N ALA A 313 -0.51 -23.47 -17.53
CA ALA A 313 0.31 -22.70 -18.46
C ALA A 313 0.46 -21.22 -18.03
N GLN A 314 -0.60 -20.63 -17.44
CA GLN A 314 -0.50 -19.28 -16.87
C GLN A 314 0.43 -19.25 -15.64
N MET A 315 0.39 -20.25 -14.77
CA MET A 315 1.27 -20.32 -13.60
C MET A 315 2.75 -20.48 -14.01
N HIS A 316 3.04 -21.27 -15.05
CA HIS A 316 4.39 -21.36 -15.64
C HIS A 316 4.86 -19.99 -16.17
N LYS A 317 3.99 -19.26 -16.89
CA LYS A 317 4.32 -17.89 -17.33
C LYS A 317 4.62 -16.95 -16.17
N LEU A 318 3.87 -17.05 -15.06
CA LEU A 318 4.13 -16.23 -13.88
C LEU A 318 5.48 -16.57 -13.23
N LEU A 319 5.83 -17.86 -13.18
CA LEU A 319 7.14 -18.33 -12.71
C LEU A 319 8.27 -17.70 -13.53
N ASP A 320 8.18 -17.81 -14.86
CA ASP A 320 9.20 -17.32 -15.77
C ASP A 320 9.36 -15.80 -15.69
N GLN A 321 8.24 -15.07 -15.60
CA GLN A 321 8.24 -13.63 -15.42
C GLN A 321 8.87 -13.20 -14.09
N GLY A 322 8.54 -13.89 -12.99
CA GLY A 322 9.12 -13.60 -11.67
C GLY A 322 10.63 -13.84 -11.64
N ASN A 323 11.07 -14.98 -12.19
CA ASN A 323 12.49 -15.32 -12.30
C ASN A 323 13.25 -14.33 -13.21
N ALA A 324 12.68 -13.95 -14.35
CA ALA A 324 13.27 -12.95 -15.24
C ALA A 324 13.41 -11.58 -14.57
N LYS A 325 12.42 -11.14 -13.79
CA LYS A 325 12.49 -9.88 -13.02
C LYS A 325 13.63 -9.92 -12.00
N LYS A 326 13.75 -11.03 -11.26
CA LYS A 326 14.81 -11.20 -10.25
C LYS A 326 16.19 -11.24 -10.88
N LEU A 327 16.34 -11.94 -12.02
CA LEU A 327 17.57 -11.97 -12.79
C LEU A 327 17.95 -10.57 -13.31
N ALA A 328 17.00 -9.81 -13.85
CA ALA A 328 17.23 -8.43 -14.29
C ALA A 328 17.65 -7.51 -13.13
N GLN A 329 17.09 -7.70 -11.94
CA GLN A 329 17.50 -6.96 -10.74
C GLN A 329 18.93 -7.29 -10.31
N VAL A 330 19.31 -8.57 -10.32
CA VAL A 330 20.69 -9.01 -10.02
C VAL A 330 21.67 -8.47 -11.08
N GLN A 331 21.32 -8.52 -12.36
CA GLN A 331 22.13 -7.95 -13.43
C GLN A 331 22.32 -6.44 -13.27
N LYS A 332 21.27 -5.71 -12.87
CA LYS A 332 21.36 -4.27 -12.59
C LYS A 332 22.32 -3.96 -11.43
N LEU A 333 22.29 -4.75 -10.36
CA LEU A 333 23.21 -4.62 -9.23
C LEU A 333 24.65 -4.92 -9.66
N GLN A 334 24.86 -5.97 -10.46
CA GLN A 334 26.17 -6.33 -10.96
C GLN A 334 26.77 -5.25 -11.88
N LEU A 335 25.95 -4.64 -12.74
CA LEU A 335 26.38 -3.51 -13.59
C LEU A 335 26.72 -2.27 -12.76
N GLN A 336 25.98 -1.98 -11.69
CA GLN A 336 26.31 -0.88 -10.78
C GLN A 336 27.66 -1.09 -10.08
N GLN A 337 27.96 -2.32 -9.66
CA GLN A 337 29.24 -2.66 -9.04
C GLN A 337 30.40 -2.59 -10.03
N LEU A 338 30.23 -3.11 -11.25
CA LEU A 338 31.26 -3.05 -12.28
C LEU A 338 31.58 -1.59 -12.68
N ASN A 339 30.56 -0.73 -12.77
CA ASN A 339 30.74 0.69 -13.01
C ASN A 339 31.46 1.40 -11.84
N TYR A 340 31.24 0.96 -10.59
CA TYR A 340 31.94 1.47 -9.42
C TYR A 340 33.44 1.11 -9.47
N ASP A 341 33.77 -0.15 -9.73
CA ASP A 341 35.17 -0.59 -9.78
C ASP A 341 35.95 0.08 -10.93
N GLN A 342 35.32 0.22 -12.10
CA GLN A 342 35.90 0.98 -13.21
C GLN A 342 36.13 2.44 -12.84
N ALA A 343 35.18 3.07 -12.15
CA ALA A 343 35.33 4.44 -11.68
C ALA A 343 36.48 4.56 -10.66
N VAL A 344 36.62 3.65 -9.71
CA VAL A 344 37.79 3.63 -8.79
C VAL A 344 39.10 3.52 -9.59
N GLY A 345 39.15 2.69 -10.63
CA GLY A 345 40.30 2.56 -11.52
C GLY A 345 40.66 3.87 -12.26
N LEU A 346 39.67 4.55 -12.83
CA LEU A 346 39.86 5.86 -13.48
C LEU A 346 40.27 6.95 -12.49
N ALA A 347 39.73 6.93 -11.27
CA ALA A 347 40.13 7.86 -10.21
C ALA A 347 41.58 7.61 -9.79
N ALA A 348 41.99 6.35 -9.66
CA ALA A 348 43.38 5.99 -9.37
C ALA A 348 44.33 6.41 -10.51
N ASP A 349 43.90 6.30 -11.77
CA ASP A 349 44.67 6.81 -12.92
C ASP A 349 44.83 8.33 -12.87
N ALA A 350 43.77 9.06 -12.51
CA ALA A 350 43.80 10.50 -12.30
C ALA A 350 44.86 10.88 -11.26
N MET A 351 44.86 10.22 -10.10
CA MET A 351 45.84 10.44 -9.02
C MET A 351 47.26 10.05 -9.42
N ASN A 352 47.42 8.94 -10.13
CA ASN A 352 48.75 8.44 -10.49
C ASN A 352 49.47 9.31 -11.50
N ASN A 353 48.72 9.92 -12.42
CA ASN A 353 49.25 10.75 -13.50
C ASN A 353 49.06 12.25 -13.25
N ASN A 354 48.59 12.65 -12.07
CA ASN A 354 48.21 14.04 -11.76
C ASN A 354 47.30 14.67 -12.84
N SER A 355 46.35 13.87 -13.35
CA SER A 355 45.52 14.18 -14.52
C SER A 355 44.05 14.41 -14.15
N PHE A 356 43.80 15.03 -13.00
CA PHE A 356 42.46 15.25 -12.45
C PHE A 356 41.50 15.94 -13.44
N ALA A 357 41.99 16.96 -14.16
CA ALA A 357 41.22 17.68 -15.19
C ALA A 357 40.68 16.77 -16.31
N LYS A 358 41.39 15.68 -16.65
CA LYS A 358 40.93 14.70 -17.66
C LYS A 358 39.63 14.01 -17.26
N TYR A 359 39.39 13.88 -15.95
CA TYR A 359 38.29 13.10 -15.37
C TYR A 359 37.25 13.96 -14.65
N GLU A 360 37.43 15.27 -14.64
CA GLU A 360 36.63 16.24 -13.87
C GLU A 360 35.14 16.20 -14.25
N ASN A 361 34.84 16.10 -15.54
CA ASN A 361 33.49 16.12 -16.10
C ASN A 361 32.83 14.74 -16.24
N LEU A 362 33.52 13.68 -15.83
CA LEU A 362 32.95 12.35 -15.88
C LEU A 362 32.08 12.12 -14.64
N PRO A 363 30.90 11.52 -14.79
CA PRO A 363 30.07 11.17 -13.64
C PRO A 363 30.68 9.96 -12.92
N PHE A 364 31.28 10.19 -11.75
CA PHE A 364 31.77 9.13 -10.89
C PHE A 364 30.67 8.70 -9.90
N PRO A 365 30.47 7.40 -9.66
CA PRO A 365 29.71 6.93 -8.51
C PRO A 365 30.26 7.51 -7.21
N SER A 366 29.38 7.96 -6.31
CA SER A 366 29.76 8.55 -5.02
C SER A 366 30.72 7.65 -4.24
N GLY A 367 31.81 8.20 -3.68
CA GLY A 367 32.79 7.46 -2.89
C GLY A 367 33.91 6.79 -3.70
N SER A 368 33.76 6.64 -5.02
CA SER A 368 34.76 5.94 -5.86
C SER A 368 36.09 6.71 -5.98
N ARG A 369 36.05 8.04 -5.98
CA ARG A 369 37.26 8.89 -6.04
C ARG A 369 37.98 8.94 -4.69
N GLU A 370 37.21 9.00 -3.61
CA GLU A 370 37.68 8.93 -2.23
C GLU A 370 38.33 7.57 -1.94
N GLN A 371 37.73 6.48 -2.43
CA GLN A 371 38.28 5.13 -2.32
C GLN A 371 39.64 4.98 -3.01
N ALA A 372 39.83 5.63 -4.16
CA ALA A 372 41.13 5.65 -4.84
C ALA A 372 42.19 6.36 -3.98
N ALA A 373 41.83 7.47 -3.35
CA ALA A 373 42.71 8.20 -2.42
C ALA A 373 43.03 7.39 -1.16
N ASP A 374 42.04 6.72 -0.56
CA ASP A 374 42.25 5.81 0.57
C ASP A 374 43.16 4.64 0.22
N THR A 375 43.00 4.08 -0.98
CA THR A 375 43.88 3.01 -1.48
C THR A 375 45.32 3.50 -1.60
N LEU A 376 45.52 4.72 -2.09
CA LEU A 376 46.85 5.33 -2.20
C LEU A 376 47.45 5.63 -0.82
N PHE A 377 46.65 6.16 0.10
CA PHE A 377 47.06 6.40 1.49
C PHE A 377 47.45 5.10 2.21
N SER A 378 46.62 4.05 2.11
CA SER A 378 46.92 2.73 2.69
C SER A 378 48.25 2.16 2.18
N LYS A 379 48.54 2.32 0.88
CA LYS A 379 49.84 1.94 0.30
C LYS A 379 50.97 2.80 0.89
N ALA A 380 50.80 4.12 0.93
CA ALA A 380 51.80 5.06 1.45
C ALA A 380 52.16 4.80 2.92
N THR A 381 51.23 4.27 3.71
CA THR A 381 51.44 3.94 5.12
C THR A 381 51.77 2.47 5.39
N SER A 382 51.80 1.62 4.36
CA SER A 382 52.04 0.19 4.53
C SER A 382 53.52 -0.13 4.82
N PRO A 383 53.82 -1.21 5.56
CA PRO A 383 55.19 -1.66 5.82
C PRO A 383 55.99 -1.96 4.54
N GLN A 384 55.30 -2.35 3.46
CA GLN A 384 55.91 -2.67 2.17
C GLN A 384 56.60 -1.44 1.54
N TYR A 385 55.95 -0.27 1.60
CA TYR A 385 56.51 0.95 1.02
C TYR A 385 57.34 1.76 2.02
N ALA A 386 57.27 1.45 3.33
CA ALA A 386 58.12 2.06 4.35
C ALA A 386 59.64 1.81 4.11
N GLN A 387 59.99 0.75 3.38
CA GLN A 387 61.38 0.45 3.00
C GLN A 387 61.79 1.07 1.65
N GLN A 388 60.86 1.73 0.95
CA GLN A 388 61.07 2.32 -0.38
C GLN A 388 60.79 3.82 -0.33
N ALA A 389 61.74 4.59 0.21
CA ALA A 389 61.57 6.02 0.49
C ALA A 389 61.07 6.84 -0.72
N ASP A 390 61.64 6.61 -1.92
CA ASP A 390 61.22 7.34 -3.13
C ASP A 390 59.80 6.98 -3.58
N ALA A 391 59.43 5.70 -3.48
CA ALA A 391 58.09 5.24 -3.83
C ALA A 391 57.05 5.75 -2.85
N GLN A 392 57.37 5.71 -1.55
CA GLN A 392 56.53 6.26 -0.49
C GLN A 392 56.36 7.77 -0.65
N LYS A 393 57.45 8.49 -0.91
CA LYS A 393 57.41 9.94 -1.17
C LYS A 393 56.51 10.27 -2.36
N ASN A 394 56.64 9.56 -3.47
CA ASN A 394 55.80 9.77 -4.65
C ASN A 394 54.30 9.57 -4.34
N MET A 395 53.94 8.59 -3.50
CA MET A 395 52.55 8.41 -3.06
C MET A 395 52.05 9.59 -2.21
N TRP A 396 52.88 10.11 -1.31
CA TRP A 396 52.56 11.31 -0.54
C TRP A 396 52.48 12.57 -1.39
N ASP A 397 53.34 12.72 -2.40
CA ASP A 397 53.30 13.83 -3.36
C ASP A 397 51.98 13.80 -4.14
N LYS A 398 51.51 12.62 -4.54
CA LYS A 398 50.19 12.43 -5.18
C LYS A 398 49.02 12.76 -4.25
N LEU A 399 49.07 12.32 -2.98
CA LEU A 399 48.05 12.68 -1.98
C LEU A 399 48.04 14.18 -1.68
N SER A 400 49.21 14.82 -1.67
CA SER A 400 49.38 16.26 -1.49
C SER A 400 48.81 17.04 -2.67
N ALA A 401 49.10 16.64 -3.91
CA ALA A 401 48.52 17.24 -5.12
C ALA A 401 47.00 17.05 -5.22
N ALA A 402 46.49 15.89 -4.79
CA ALA A 402 45.06 15.57 -4.80
C ALA A 402 44.25 16.35 -3.74
N ALA A 403 44.89 16.85 -2.69
CA ALA A 403 44.24 17.38 -1.49
C ALA A 403 43.26 18.53 -1.76
N HIS A 404 43.56 19.35 -2.79
CA HIS A 404 42.72 20.48 -3.19
C HIS A 404 41.36 20.06 -3.76
N TYR A 405 41.27 18.84 -4.32
CA TYR A 405 40.03 18.30 -4.85
C TYR A 405 39.29 17.55 -3.75
N SER A 406 38.17 18.11 -3.26
CA SER A 406 37.43 17.54 -2.13
C SER A 406 37.01 16.09 -2.33
N SER A 407 36.69 15.67 -3.57
CA SER A 407 36.32 14.29 -3.91
C SER A 407 37.52 13.32 -4.01
N TYR A 408 38.76 13.82 -3.96
CA TYR A 408 39.98 13.01 -3.95
C TYR A 408 40.73 13.11 -2.61
N GLN A 409 40.09 13.69 -1.59
CA GLN A 409 40.61 13.63 -0.23
C GLN A 409 40.36 12.24 0.34
N SER A 410 41.41 11.58 0.83
CA SER A 410 41.29 10.30 1.52
C SER A 410 40.50 10.48 2.82
N PRO A 411 39.32 9.85 2.98
CA PRO A 411 38.57 9.88 4.23
C PRO A 411 39.38 9.34 5.42
N ALA A 412 40.15 8.27 5.23
CA ALA A 412 40.96 7.68 6.29
C ALA A 412 42.08 8.63 6.75
N LEU A 413 42.79 9.28 5.82
CA LEU A 413 43.79 10.29 6.13
C LEU A 413 43.17 11.51 6.82
N LYS A 414 42.02 11.98 6.32
CA LYS A 414 41.27 13.09 6.93
C LYS A 414 40.87 12.77 8.36
N GLN A 415 40.37 11.56 8.61
CA GLN A 415 40.03 11.11 9.96
C GLN A 415 41.26 11.08 10.87
N ALA A 416 42.38 10.50 10.42
CA ALA A 416 43.61 10.42 11.20
C ALA A 416 44.14 11.82 11.57
N MET A 417 44.11 12.75 10.62
CA MET A 417 44.65 14.10 10.82
C MET A 417 43.71 15.01 11.61
N ALA A 418 42.43 15.09 11.23
CA ALA A 418 41.46 16.00 11.84
C ALA A 418 41.13 15.62 13.29
N GLN A 419 41.29 14.35 13.69
CA GLN A 419 41.09 13.93 15.08
C GLN A 419 42.32 14.20 15.96
N GLN A 420 43.52 13.88 15.46
CA GLN A 420 44.72 13.86 16.30
C GLN A 420 45.42 15.22 16.36
N LEU A 421 45.45 15.97 15.26
CA LEU A 421 46.26 17.18 15.16
C LEU A 421 45.69 18.38 15.94
N PRO A 422 44.37 18.64 15.95
CA PRO A 422 43.81 19.68 16.82
C PRO A 422 44.13 19.42 18.30
N ALA A 423 43.97 18.18 18.78
CA ALA A 423 44.32 17.79 20.14
C ALA A 423 45.82 17.95 20.44
N LEU A 424 46.70 17.71 19.45
CA LEU A 424 48.13 17.93 19.58
C LEU A 424 48.47 19.42 19.75
N VAL A 425 47.83 20.33 19.01
CA VAL A 425 48.18 21.77 19.03
C VAL A 425 47.44 22.57 20.09
N SER A 426 46.29 22.11 20.58
CA SER A 426 45.47 22.83 21.58
C SER A 426 45.30 22.10 22.91
N GLY A 427 45.79 20.87 23.05
CA GLY A 427 45.68 20.07 24.28
C GLY A 427 46.71 20.42 25.35
N ASN A 428 46.52 19.89 26.56
CA ASN A 428 47.44 20.07 27.70
C ASN A 428 48.21 18.79 28.08
N GLY A 429 47.96 17.65 27.42
CA GLY A 429 48.61 16.36 27.68
C GLY A 429 49.85 16.10 26.80
N PRO A 430 50.67 15.09 27.12
CA PRO A 430 51.80 14.68 26.28
C PRO A 430 51.34 14.20 24.89
N ALA A 431 52.21 14.28 23.89
CA ALA A 431 51.92 13.73 22.56
C ALA A 431 51.74 12.20 22.61
N THR A 432 50.70 11.68 21.96
CA THR A 432 50.49 10.24 21.79
C THR A 432 51.17 9.73 20.53
N GLY A 433 51.34 8.41 20.41
CA GLY A 433 51.87 7.79 19.18
C GLY A 433 51.00 8.07 17.94
N ASP A 434 49.68 8.17 18.12
CA ASP A 434 48.75 8.52 17.04
C ASP A 434 48.92 9.99 16.60
N MET A 435 49.15 10.90 17.56
CA MET A 435 49.46 12.31 17.25
C MET A 435 50.79 12.45 16.52
N GLN A 436 51.82 11.69 16.90
CA GLN A 436 53.10 11.67 16.20
C GLN A 436 52.93 11.16 14.76
N THR A 437 52.15 10.09 14.59
CA THR A 437 51.86 9.52 13.27
C THR A 437 51.08 10.49 12.38
N ALA A 438 50.06 11.15 12.92
CA ALA A 438 49.31 12.18 12.20
C ALA A 438 50.18 13.41 11.86
N LEU A 439 51.12 13.78 12.73
CA LEU A 439 52.07 14.87 12.48
C LEU A 439 53.06 14.49 11.37
N LEU A 440 53.50 13.24 11.31
CA LEU A 440 54.30 12.71 10.20
C LEU A 440 53.52 12.79 8.88
N TYR A 441 52.23 12.44 8.86
CA TYR A 441 51.39 12.57 7.68
C TYR A 441 51.26 14.04 7.24
N ALA A 442 51.05 14.96 8.19
CA ALA A 442 51.03 16.39 7.90
C ALA A 442 52.35 16.88 7.30
N SER A 443 53.48 16.41 7.83
CA SER A 443 54.82 16.71 7.31
C SER A 443 55.00 16.22 5.86
N ASN A 444 54.60 14.98 5.58
CA ASN A 444 54.70 14.41 4.23
C ASN A 444 53.83 15.17 3.22
N LEU A 445 52.64 15.60 3.62
CA LEU A 445 51.77 16.44 2.77
C LEU A 445 52.37 17.84 2.54
N LEU A 446 52.94 18.45 3.59
CA LEU A 446 53.57 19.77 3.55
C LEU A 446 54.80 19.80 2.64
N GLN A 447 55.56 18.71 2.57
CA GLN A 447 56.72 18.56 1.69
C GLN A 447 56.34 18.22 0.24
N GLY A 448 55.08 17.86 0.00
CA GLY A 448 54.55 17.56 -1.32
C GLY A 448 54.12 18.80 -2.12
N PRO A 449 53.68 18.63 -3.37
CA PRO A 449 53.35 19.73 -4.28
C PRO A 449 52.25 20.69 -3.79
N GLY A 450 51.30 20.20 -2.99
CA GLY A 450 50.20 21.01 -2.43
C GLY A 450 50.60 21.77 -1.16
N GLY A 451 51.77 21.51 -0.58
CA GLY A 451 52.35 22.30 0.50
C GLY A 451 51.41 22.54 1.69
N ALA A 452 51.38 23.79 2.18
CA ALA A 452 50.55 24.21 3.31
C ALA A 452 49.05 24.03 3.04
N GLU A 453 48.62 24.16 1.77
CA GLU A 453 47.22 24.02 1.37
C GLU A 453 46.75 22.56 1.43
N ALA A 454 47.65 21.60 1.14
CA ALA A 454 47.34 20.19 1.31
C ALA A 454 47.05 19.86 2.79
N VAL A 455 47.87 20.36 3.71
CA VAL A 455 47.63 20.19 5.17
C VAL A 455 46.31 20.86 5.58
N HIS A 456 46.04 22.07 5.06
CA HIS A 456 44.79 22.77 5.31
C HIS A 456 43.56 22.01 4.83
N SER A 457 43.66 21.32 3.70
CA SER A 457 42.55 20.54 3.14
C SER A 457 42.12 19.36 4.03
N TYR A 458 43.04 18.81 4.82
CA TYR A 458 42.76 17.69 5.73
C TYR A 458 42.49 18.12 7.19
N VAL A 459 43.11 19.20 7.68
CA VAL A 459 43.03 19.63 9.09
C VAL A 459 42.12 20.86 9.29
N GLY A 460 41.79 21.58 8.22
CA GLY A 460 40.97 22.78 8.28
C GLY A 460 41.66 23.94 9.01
N SER A 461 40.93 24.62 9.89
CA SER A 461 41.35 25.87 10.55
C SER A 461 42.56 25.72 11.47
N ASP A 462 42.88 24.51 11.93
CA ASP A 462 44.04 24.25 12.79
C ASP A 462 45.32 23.94 12.01
N ALA A 463 45.25 23.75 10.69
CA ALA A 463 46.44 23.52 9.85
C ALA A 463 47.56 24.55 10.04
N PRO A 464 47.26 25.86 10.20
CA PRO A 464 48.29 26.84 10.47
C PRO A 464 49.06 26.50 11.78
N LYS A 465 48.37 26.17 12.88
CA LYS A 465 49.04 25.76 14.14
C LYS A 465 49.91 24.51 13.97
N VAL A 466 49.44 23.56 13.17
CA VAL A 466 50.17 22.32 12.87
C VAL A 466 51.46 22.59 12.08
N ILE A 467 51.39 23.46 11.07
CA ILE A 467 52.55 23.85 10.26
C ILE A 467 53.57 24.61 11.11
N GLN A 468 53.12 25.49 12.02
CA GLN A 468 54.00 26.15 12.99
C GLN A 468 54.73 25.13 13.87
N LEU A 469 54.01 24.13 14.39
CA LEU A 469 54.62 23.06 15.18
C LEU A 469 55.66 22.26 14.36
N LEU A 470 55.36 21.92 13.11
CA LEU A 470 56.28 21.24 12.20
C LEU A 470 57.56 22.05 11.93
N ASN A 471 57.42 23.36 11.71
CA ASN A 471 58.53 24.25 11.39
C ASN A 471 59.33 24.68 12.63
N SER A 472 58.80 24.48 13.83
CA SER A 472 59.47 24.86 15.09
C SER A 472 60.74 24.05 15.39
N GLY A 473 60.87 22.85 14.79
CA GLY A 473 61.93 21.90 15.11
C GLY A 473 61.85 21.32 16.53
N ALA A 474 60.78 21.61 17.28
CA ALA A 474 60.61 21.14 18.64
C ALA A 474 60.40 19.63 18.69
N ASN A 475 61.03 18.97 19.66
CA ASN A 475 60.76 17.57 19.93
C ASN A 475 59.41 17.42 20.62
N ILE A 476 58.38 17.01 19.88
CA ILE A 476 57.02 16.83 20.41
C ILE A 476 56.90 15.74 21.49
N MET A 477 57.91 14.87 21.60
CA MET A 477 57.98 13.85 22.65
C MET A 477 58.58 14.38 23.96
N ASP A 478 59.16 15.59 23.94
CA ASP A 478 59.56 16.33 25.14
C ASP A 478 58.38 17.19 25.62
N PRO A 479 57.76 16.86 26.77
CA PRO A 479 56.58 17.58 27.26
C PRO A 479 56.82 19.08 27.48
N GLU A 480 58.03 19.48 27.87
CA GLU A 480 58.35 20.89 28.13
C GLU A 480 58.48 21.68 26.82
N GLN A 481 59.14 21.10 25.81
CA GLN A 481 59.21 21.73 24.48
C GLN A 481 57.84 21.82 23.82
N LEU A 482 57.02 20.77 23.90
CA LEU A 482 55.67 20.78 23.35
C LEU A 482 54.78 21.83 24.04
N LYS A 483 54.88 21.94 25.37
CA LYS A 483 54.17 22.97 26.15
C LYS A 483 54.60 24.38 25.74
N GLN A 484 55.91 24.62 25.62
CA GLN A 484 56.43 25.91 25.15
C GLN A 484 55.91 26.26 23.75
N GLN A 485 55.89 25.30 22.83
CA GLN A 485 55.36 25.54 21.48
C GLN A 485 53.86 25.82 21.48
N ARG A 486 53.07 25.11 22.29
CA ARG A 486 51.63 25.40 22.44
C ARG A 486 51.37 26.79 23.02
N GLU A 487 52.18 27.22 23.99
CA GLU A 487 52.10 28.59 24.52
C GLU A 487 52.45 29.64 23.47
N LEU A 488 53.46 29.38 22.63
CA LEU A 488 53.81 30.27 21.51
C LEU A 488 52.70 30.32 20.45
N ILE A 489 52.13 29.16 20.09
CA ILE A 489 50.97 29.04 19.18
C ILE A 489 49.77 29.82 19.73
N ALA A 490 49.49 29.72 21.03
CA ALA A 490 48.39 30.42 21.68
C ALA A 490 48.61 31.95 21.73
N ARG A 491 49.85 32.40 21.98
CA ARG A 491 50.20 33.83 22.01
C ARG A 491 50.21 34.48 20.62
N ALA A 492 50.52 33.72 19.58
CA ALA A 492 50.52 34.23 18.20
C ALA A 492 49.13 34.61 17.66
N GLN A 493 48.04 34.26 18.37
CA GLN A 493 46.66 34.59 17.98
C GLN A 493 46.22 36.03 18.32
N GLY A 494 47.07 36.84 18.96
CA GLY A 494 46.74 38.21 19.41
C GLY A 494 47.63 39.34 18.86
N VAL A 495 48.36 39.09 17.76
CA VAL A 495 49.34 40.05 17.21
C VAL A 495 48.62 41.16 16.45
N THR A 496 48.88 42.42 16.84
CA THR A 496 48.39 43.61 16.14
C THR A 496 49.31 43.95 14.97
N ALA A 497 48.74 44.32 13.82
CA ALA A 497 49.52 44.67 12.63
C ALA A 497 50.43 45.88 12.89
N SER A 498 51.72 45.75 12.57
CA SER A 498 52.62 46.90 12.62
C SER A 498 52.39 47.84 11.43
N PRO A 499 52.86 49.10 11.48
CA PRO A 499 52.80 50.00 10.32
C PRO A 499 53.52 49.44 9.08
N GLN A 500 54.52 48.57 9.26
CA GLN A 500 55.20 47.89 8.16
C GLN A 500 54.31 46.81 7.53
N ASP A 501 53.56 46.05 8.34
CA ASP A 501 52.62 45.05 7.83
C ASP A 501 51.44 45.68 7.08
N VAL A 502 50.99 46.86 7.54
CA VAL A 502 49.97 47.66 6.83
C VAL A 502 50.49 48.14 5.47
N LYS A 503 51.72 48.66 5.43
CA LYS A 503 52.34 49.09 4.17
C LYS A 503 52.55 47.91 3.22
N LEU A 504 52.99 46.78 3.74
CA LEU A 504 53.22 45.57 2.98
C LEU A 504 51.91 44.99 2.42
N ALA A 505 50.82 45.03 3.20
CA ALA A 505 49.48 44.69 2.71
C ALA A 505 49.02 45.64 1.59
N GLN A 506 49.21 46.94 1.75
CA GLN A 506 48.87 47.95 0.74
C GLN A 506 49.66 47.73 -0.56
N ASP A 507 50.97 47.49 -0.45
CA ASP A 507 51.83 47.22 -1.60
C ASP A 507 51.44 45.92 -2.30
N THR A 508 51.14 44.87 -1.53
CA THR A 508 50.76 43.54 -2.07
C THR A 508 49.42 43.60 -2.78
N VAL A 509 48.40 44.22 -2.17
CA VAL A 509 47.07 44.37 -2.78
C VAL A 509 47.12 45.28 -4.00
N SER A 510 47.95 46.34 -3.97
CA SER A 510 48.10 47.24 -5.11
C SER A 510 48.83 46.59 -6.29
N LYS A 511 49.78 45.68 -6.02
CA LYS A 511 50.54 44.91 -7.02
C LYS A 511 49.83 43.64 -7.49
N ALA A 512 48.79 43.19 -6.78
CA ALA A 512 47.93 42.07 -7.16
C ALA A 512 47.07 42.46 -8.37
N ASP A 513 47.71 42.61 -9.53
CA ASP A 513 47.07 42.84 -10.83
C ASP A 513 46.66 41.48 -11.45
N PRO A 514 45.83 41.46 -12.52
CA PRO A 514 45.40 40.23 -13.21
C PRO A 514 46.55 39.26 -13.59
N GLY A 515 47.76 39.79 -13.84
CA GLY A 515 48.96 39.00 -14.12
C GLY A 515 49.58 38.27 -12.92
N TRP A 516 49.31 38.72 -11.69
CA TRP A 516 49.70 38.03 -10.46
C TRP A 516 48.78 36.81 -10.22
N PHE A 517 47.47 36.96 -10.44
CA PHE A 517 46.51 35.85 -10.43
C PHE A 517 46.85 34.76 -11.46
N LYS A 518 47.26 35.18 -12.66
CA LYS A 518 47.78 34.29 -13.71
C LYS A 518 49.02 33.49 -13.30
N LYS A 519 49.83 34.00 -12.35
CA LYS A 519 51.05 33.34 -11.86
C LYS A 519 50.83 32.41 -10.67
N LEU A 520 49.86 32.69 -9.81
CA LEU A 520 49.50 31.82 -8.69
C LEU A 520 48.48 30.72 -9.06
N MET A 521 47.73 30.87 -10.15
CA MET A 521 46.70 29.93 -10.62
C MET A 521 46.87 29.61 -12.11
N PRO A 522 47.75 28.67 -12.51
CA PRO A 522 48.11 28.41 -13.91
C PRO A 522 47.07 27.61 -14.72
N TRP A 523 45.89 27.35 -14.16
CA TRP A 523 44.79 26.56 -14.78
C TRP A 523 43.64 27.44 -15.31
N GLY A 524 43.68 28.76 -15.06
CA GLY A 524 42.82 29.72 -15.75
C GLY A 524 43.37 30.02 -17.14
N GLY A 525 42.54 29.80 -18.17
CA GLY A 525 42.88 30.04 -19.58
C GLY A 525 43.36 31.46 -19.90
N ASN A 526 43.78 31.65 -21.16
CA ASN A 526 44.52 32.83 -21.63
C ASN A 526 43.76 34.18 -21.63
N GLU A 527 42.52 34.23 -21.17
CA GLU A 527 41.73 35.46 -21.18
C GLU A 527 41.85 36.20 -19.85
N ALA A 528 42.47 37.37 -19.92
CA ALA A 528 42.78 38.18 -18.76
C ALA A 528 41.51 38.69 -18.05
N LEU A 529 41.51 38.68 -16.72
CA LEU A 529 40.59 39.39 -15.80
C LEU A 529 40.65 40.94 -15.95
N THR A 530 40.73 41.43 -17.18
CA THR A 530 41.02 42.83 -17.53
C THR A 530 39.89 43.83 -17.29
N PRO A 531 38.60 43.48 -17.13
CA PRO A 531 37.59 44.50 -16.77
C PRO A 531 37.40 44.72 -15.26
N TYR A 532 37.84 43.81 -14.38
CA TYR A 532 37.29 43.69 -13.01
C TYR A 532 38.26 44.09 -11.89
N ASN A 533 39.00 45.18 -12.08
CA ASN A 533 39.87 45.72 -11.05
C ASN A 533 39.05 46.25 -9.85
N LEU A 534 39.46 45.88 -8.63
CA LEU A 534 38.99 46.51 -7.40
C LEU A 534 39.24 48.02 -7.48
N THR A 535 38.28 48.82 -7.02
CA THR A 535 38.50 50.28 -6.90
C THR A 535 39.65 50.56 -5.93
N ASP A 536 40.35 51.70 -6.10
CA ASP A 536 41.46 52.06 -5.20
C ASP A 536 41.02 52.12 -3.73
N GLY A 537 39.79 52.56 -3.46
CA GLY A 537 39.20 52.52 -2.11
C GLY A 537 39.01 51.10 -1.59
N ASN A 538 38.57 50.16 -2.43
CA ASN A 538 38.41 48.75 -2.05
C ASN A 538 39.75 48.02 -1.93
N LYS A 539 40.76 48.39 -2.69
CA LYS A 539 42.14 47.92 -2.49
C LYS A 539 42.69 48.34 -1.12
N GLN A 540 42.40 49.57 -0.70
CA GLN A 540 42.77 50.05 0.64
C GLN A 540 42.03 49.31 1.74
N GLN A 541 40.73 49.07 1.59
CA GLN A 541 39.95 48.28 2.56
C GLN A 541 40.43 46.83 2.63
N LEU A 542 40.72 46.20 1.50
CA LEU A 542 41.27 44.84 1.46
C LEU A 542 42.61 44.77 2.21
N ALA A 543 43.49 45.75 2.00
CA ALA A 543 44.76 45.84 2.72
C ALA A 543 44.59 45.92 4.25
N VAL A 544 43.55 46.59 4.74
CA VAL A 544 43.23 46.66 6.19
C VAL A 544 42.88 45.28 6.76
N HIS A 545 42.25 44.40 5.98
CA HIS A 545 41.94 43.03 6.40
C HIS A 545 43.11 42.06 6.25
N VAL A 546 44.00 42.31 5.28
CA VAL A 546 45.19 41.49 5.02
C VAL A 546 46.29 41.76 6.06
N ALA A 547 46.50 43.00 6.49
CA ALA A 547 47.61 43.38 7.37
C ALA A 547 47.67 42.64 8.72
N PRO A 548 46.55 42.42 9.46
CA PRO A 548 46.56 41.62 10.68
C PRO A 548 46.96 40.16 10.45
N ILE A 549 46.58 39.60 9.29
CA ILE A 549 46.89 38.22 8.93
C ILE A 549 48.36 38.12 8.49
N ILE A 550 48.93 39.12 7.83
CA ILE A 550 50.38 39.21 7.58
C ILE A 550 51.15 39.19 8.90
N ALA A 551 50.75 40.03 9.86
CA ALA A 551 51.40 40.08 11.17
C ALA A 551 51.28 38.75 11.91
N GLN A 552 50.12 38.09 11.81
CA GLN A 552 49.93 36.73 12.31
C GLN A 552 50.84 35.73 11.60
N TYR A 553 50.96 35.78 10.27
CA TYR A 553 51.80 34.86 9.52
C TYR A 553 53.31 35.06 9.81
N LYS A 554 53.75 36.31 9.94
CA LYS A 554 55.14 36.62 10.31
C LYS A 554 55.46 36.18 11.74
N ALA A 555 54.56 36.43 12.68
CA ALA A 555 54.74 36.10 14.08
C ALA A 555 54.61 34.60 14.37
N ALA A 556 53.70 33.90 13.69
CA ALA A 556 53.44 32.48 13.91
C ALA A 556 54.35 31.56 13.08
N TYR A 557 54.83 31.99 11.90
CA TYR A 557 55.53 31.09 10.96
C TYR A 557 56.95 31.53 10.59
N HIS A 558 57.45 32.64 11.15
CA HIS A 558 58.73 33.26 10.74
C HIS A 558 58.86 33.43 9.21
N MET A 559 57.71 33.62 8.54
CA MET A 559 57.66 33.77 7.10
C MET A 559 58.32 35.09 6.68
N THR A 560 58.94 35.06 5.50
CA THR A 560 59.38 36.30 4.85
C THR A 560 58.18 37.20 4.56
N ASP A 561 58.43 38.51 4.47
CA ASP A 561 57.41 39.50 4.15
C ASP A 561 56.60 39.10 2.91
N ASP A 562 57.26 38.62 1.85
CA ASP A 562 56.59 38.20 0.62
C ASP A 562 55.69 36.96 0.81
N GLN A 563 56.18 35.93 1.51
CA GLN A 563 55.40 34.70 1.74
C GLN A 563 54.19 34.96 2.64
N ALA A 564 54.38 35.71 3.73
CA ALA A 564 53.30 36.07 4.65
C ALA A 564 52.23 36.90 3.94
N SER A 565 52.64 37.83 3.07
CA SER A 565 51.73 38.68 2.30
C SER A 565 50.91 37.92 1.28
N GLN A 566 51.54 36.98 0.55
CA GLN A 566 50.85 36.15 -0.43
C GLN A 566 49.84 35.21 0.23
N MET A 567 50.23 34.57 1.34
CA MET A 567 49.33 33.68 2.08
C MET A 567 48.20 34.44 2.77
N ALA A 568 48.49 35.60 3.37
CA ALA A 568 47.49 36.47 3.97
C ALA A 568 46.46 36.93 2.94
N LEU A 569 46.93 37.41 1.78
CA LEU A 569 46.05 37.82 0.70
C LEU A 569 45.21 36.64 0.21
N GLY A 570 45.82 35.49 -0.10
CA GLY A 570 45.11 34.29 -0.53
C GLY A 570 44.04 33.82 0.47
N GLN A 571 44.31 33.90 1.77
CA GLN A 571 43.36 33.55 2.83
C GLN A 571 42.16 34.51 2.86
N VAL A 572 42.38 35.82 2.80
CA VAL A 572 41.29 36.80 2.75
C VAL A 572 40.47 36.62 1.49
N MET A 573 41.13 36.40 0.35
CA MET A 573 40.48 36.21 -0.94
C MET A 573 39.61 34.95 -0.98
N LYS A 574 40.10 33.81 -0.47
CA LYS A 574 39.33 32.56 -0.39
C LYS A 574 38.07 32.69 0.48
N ASN A 575 38.12 33.57 1.47
CA ASN A 575 37.02 33.88 2.36
C ASN A 575 36.22 35.12 1.93
N SER A 576 36.27 35.47 0.64
CA SER A 576 35.54 36.61 0.08
C SER A 576 34.76 36.20 -1.18
N ASP A 577 33.65 36.90 -1.42
CA ASP A 577 32.95 36.91 -2.69
C ASP A 577 33.40 38.14 -3.51
N PHE A 578 33.84 37.94 -4.75
CA PHE A 578 34.25 38.99 -5.67
C PHE A 578 33.10 39.39 -6.57
N VAL A 579 32.86 40.70 -6.62
CA VAL A 579 31.90 41.34 -7.52
C VAL A 579 32.58 42.47 -8.28
N PRO A 580 32.05 42.91 -9.42
CA PRO A 580 32.65 43.99 -10.20
C PRO A 580 32.96 45.24 -9.35
N GLY A 581 34.25 45.52 -9.15
CA GLY A 581 34.76 46.69 -8.41
C GLY A 581 34.85 46.55 -6.89
N ALA A 582 34.37 45.45 -6.28
CA ALA A 582 34.37 45.26 -4.83
C ALA A 582 34.63 43.80 -4.40
N PHE A 583 35.04 43.62 -3.15
CA PHE A 583 35.09 42.31 -2.50
C PHE A 583 34.17 42.35 -1.29
N ILE A 584 33.56 41.21 -0.98
CA ILE A 584 32.60 41.07 0.11
C ILE A 584 33.11 39.97 1.02
N LEU A 585 33.46 40.33 2.25
CA LEU A 585 33.93 39.36 3.22
C LEU A 585 32.81 38.38 3.58
N HIS A 586 33.19 37.12 3.64
CA HIS A 586 32.30 36.09 4.12
C HIS A 586 32.10 36.23 5.64
N ASN A 587 30.84 36.33 6.08
CA ASN A 587 30.52 36.36 7.50
C ASN A 587 30.36 34.92 8.04
N ALA A 588 31.47 34.30 8.42
CA ALA A 588 31.49 32.95 8.98
C ALA A 588 30.67 32.80 10.29
N ALA A 589 30.36 33.90 10.99
CA ALA A 589 29.61 33.86 12.25
C ALA A 589 28.13 33.48 12.06
N LEU A 590 27.60 33.56 10.83
CA LEU A 590 26.22 33.17 10.51
C LEU A 590 26.11 31.72 10.02
N GLY A 591 27.22 30.99 9.85
CA GLY A 591 27.24 29.58 9.40
C GLY A 591 26.71 29.37 7.98
N GLN A 592 26.61 30.44 7.18
CA GLN A 592 26.08 30.41 5.83
C GLN A 592 27.18 30.11 4.80
N THR A 593 26.83 29.62 3.61
CA THR A 593 27.78 29.41 2.50
C THR A 593 28.10 30.75 1.81
N SER A 594 29.29 30.87 1.18
CA SER A 594 29.60 32.03 0.32
C SER A 594 28.56 32.17 -0.79
N PHE A 595 28.44 33.35 -1.39
CA PHE A 595 27.47 33.58 -2.46
C PHE A 595 27.83 32.72 -3.68
N ALA A 596 29.11 32.65 -4.05
CA ALA A 596 29.59 31.74 -5.08
C ALA A 596 29.37 30.27 -4.72
N GLY A 597 29.58 29.89 -3.46
CA GLY A 597 29.25 28.55 -2.96
C GLY A 597 27.75 28.25 -3.04
N SER A 598 26.90 29.25 -2.86
CA SER A 598 25.45 29.14 -3.01
C SER A 598 25.01 29.03 -4.48
N VAL A 599 25.72 29.69 -5.40
CA VAL A 599 25.55 29.48 -6.86
C VAL A 599 25.93 28.05 -7.19
N ASN A 600 27.11 27.60 -6.78
CA ASN A 600 27.59 26.24 -7.03
C ASN A 600 26.69 25.15 -6.42
N ALA A 601 26.12 25.40 -5.24
CA ALA A 601 25.20 24.47 -4.60
C ALA A 601 23.86 24.33 -5.34
N LYS A 602 23.37 25.42 -5.97
CA LYS A 602 22.14 25.41 -6.77
C LYS A 602 22.38 24.98 -8.21
N TYR A 603 23.54 25.33 -8.76
CA TYR A 603 23.97 25.11 -10.13
C TYR A 603 25.41 24.55 -10.11
N PRO A 604 25.56 23.22 -9.97
CA PRO A 604 26.88 22.58 -9.83
C PRO A 604 27.83 22.92 -10.97
N GLY A 605 29.04 23.37 -10.63
CA GLY A 605 30.09 23.76 -11.58
C GLY A 605 30.01 25.22 -12.07
N MET A 606 29.06 26.02 -11.57
CA MET A 606 28.81 27.39 -12.04
C MET A 606 29.12 28.47 -10.98
N GLY A 607 29.90 28.14 -9.95
CA GLY A 607 30.27 29.06 -8.87
C GLY A 607 31.76 29.38 -8.80
N GLU A 608 32.51 29.22 -9.90
CA GLU A 608 33.95 29.49 -9.94
C GLU A 608 34.19 30.99 -10.15
N GLN A 609 34.51 31.70 -9.07
CA GLN A 609 34.61 33.16 -9.07
C GLN A 609 35.72 33.71 -9.96
N THR A 610 36.68 32.87 -10.33
CA THR A 610 37.86 33.26 -11.12
C THR A 610 37.58 33.32 -12.63
N THR A 611 36.40 32.88 -13.10
CA THR A 611 36.08 32.87 -14.53
C THR A 611 35.42 34.17 -14.99
N ALA A 612 35.69 34.56 -16.24
CA ALA A 612 34.97 35.66 -16.88
C ALA A 612 33.47 35.36 -17.02
N VAL A 613 33.10 34.09 -17.13
CA VAL A 613 31.71 33.63 -17.23
C VAL A 613 30.93 33.98 -15.97
N TYR A 614 31.43 33.57 -14.81
CA TYR A 614 30.83 33.87 -13.52
C TYR A 614 30.74 35.38 -13.30
N GLN A 615 31.82 36.13 -13.55
CA GLN A 615 31.86 37.57 -13.36
C GLN A 615 30.89 38.31 -14.29
N ASN A 616 30.75 37.89 -15.54
CA ASN A 616 29.77 38.42 -16.48
C ASN A 616 28.33 38.13 -16.01
N ALA A 617 28.07 36.95 -15.44
CA ALA A 617 26.76 36.60 -14.92
C ALA A 617 26.39 37.39 -13.65
N VAL A 618 27.36 37.68 -12.79
CA VAL A 618 27.20 38.58 -11.65
C VAL A 618 26.91 40.00 -12.13
N GLN A 619 27.68 40.52 -13.11
CA GLN A 619 27.42 41.84 -13.71
C GLN A 619 26.02 41.90 -14.34
N TYR A 620 25.61 40.85 -15.04
CA TYR A 620 24.25 40.76 -15.59
C TYR A 620 23.18 40.82 -14.50
N ALA A 621 23.35 40.10 -13.39
CA ALA A 621 22.41 40.15 -12.27
C ALA A 621 22.33 41.56 -11.65
N ILE A 622 23.47 42.25 -11.56
CA ILE A 622 23.56 43.65 -11.12
C ILE A 622 22.78 44.57 -12.08
N ASP A 623 23.06 44.46 -13.38
CA ASP A 623 22.45 45.31 -14.41
C ASP A 623 20.93 45.14 -14.45
N GLN A 624 20.45 43.89 -14.35
CA GLN A 624 19.02 43.59 -14.29
C GLN A 624 18.32 44.26 -13.10
N GLU A 625 18.94 44.27 -11.92
CA GLU A 625 18.35 44.93 -10.75
C GLU A 625 18.38 46.46 -10.85
N ILE A 626 19.40 47.03 -11.51
CA ILE A 626 19.47 48.47 -11.77
C ILE A 626 18.38 48.89 -12.77
N GLU A 627 18.22 48.13 -13.87
CA GLU A 627 17.22 48.37 -14.91
C GLU A 627 15.79 48.21 -14.37
N LYS A 628 15.52 47.15 -13.59
CA LYS A 628 14.23 46.96 -12.90
C LYS A 628 13.88 48.14 -12.01
N ALA A 629 14.88 48.74 -11.38
CA ALA A 629 14.73 49.90 -10.53
C ALA A 629 14.85 51.24 -11.31
N GLY A 630 14.64 51.23 -12.63
CA GLY A 630 14.54 52.40 -13.51
C GLY A 630 15.85 53.14 -13.77
N GLY A 631 17.00 52.54 -13.47
CA GLY A 631 18.33 53.14 -13.65
C GLY A 631 19.03 52.70 -14.94
N VAL A 632 20.12 53.39 -15.30
CA VAL A 632 21.02 52.99 -16.39
C VAL A 632 22.27 52.35 -15.79
N ALA A 633 22.49 51.06 -16.05
CA ALA A 633 23.54 50.25 -15.40
C ALA A 633 24.94 50.90 -15.38
N LYS A 634 25.38 51.47 -16.51
CA LYS A 634 26.70 52.11 -16.66
C LYS A 634 26.96 53.28 -15.71
N ASP A 635 25.90 53.89 -15.17
CA ASP A 635 25.99 55.07 -14.32
C ASP A 635 26.21 54.72 -12.84
N TRP A 636 26.22 53.43 -12.48
CA TRP A 636 26.32 52.93 -11.11
C TRP A 636 27.54 52.02 -10.94
N LYS A 637 28.25 52.17 -9.82
CA LYS A 637 29.39 51.32 -9.46
C LYS A 637 29.19 50.71 -8.08
N VAL A 638 29.49 49.42 -7.94
CA VAL A 638 29.46 48.75 -6.62
C VAL A 638 30.60 49.29 -5.77
N THR A 639 30.27 49.71 -4.55
CA THR A 639 31.25 50.20 -3.57
C THR A 639 31.50 49.20 -2.47
N SER A 640 30.47 48.51 -1.99
CA SER A 640 30.57 47.50 -0.95
C SER A 640 29.37 46.55 -1.03
N GLY A 641 29.34 45.50 -0.20
CA GLY A 641 28.20 44.60 -0.15
C GLY A 641 28.20 43.74 1.10
N GLU A 642 27.10 43.03 1.31
CA GLU A 642 26.89 42.11 2.40
C GLU A 642 26.27 40.81 1.87
N ASN A 643 26.85 39.68 2.24
CA ASN A 643 26.28 38.37 1.96
C ASN A 643 25.25 38.05 3.05
N LEU A 644 23.98 37.91 2.66
CA LEU A 644 22.86 37.63 3.55
C LEU A 644 22.59 36.13 3.72
N GLY A 645 23.33 35.29 2.98
CA GLY A 645 23.21 33.84 2.93
C GLY A 645 22.04 33.31 2.11
N ASN A 646 21.93 31.98 2.07
CA ASN A 646 20.93 31.25 1.25
C ASN A 646 20.93 31.65 -0.25
N GLY A 647 22.07 32.17 -0.72
CA GLY A 647 22.23 32.69 -2.08
C GLY A 647 21.65 34.08 -2.30
N TYR A 648 21.60 34.94 -1.28
CA TYR A 648 21.25 36.36 -1.40
C TYR A 648 22.44 37.26 -1.05
N MET A 649 22.66 38.29 -1.84
CA MET A 649 23.71 39.29 -1.60
C MET A 649 23.16 40.70 -1.84
N THR A 650 23.39 41.59 -0.88
CA THR A 650 23.09 43.02 -1.01
C THR A 650 24.33 43.74 -1.47
N LEU A 651 24.21 44.58 -2.50
CA LEU A 651 25.27 45.41 -3.02
C LEU A 651 24.92 46.88 -2.83
N PHE A 652 25.84 47.63 -2.25
CA PHE A 652 25.76 49.08 -2.12
C PHE A 652 26.48 49.72 -3.30
N MET A 653 25.82 50.67 -3.95
CA MET A 653 26.24 51.28 -5.19
C MET A 653 26.27 52.80 -5.10
N THR A 654 27.20 53.40 -5.82
CA THR A 654 27.29 54.85 -5.99
C THR A 654 27.09 55.20 -7.47
N GLY A 655 26.15 56.12 -7.72
CA GLY A 655 25.80 56.63 -9.03
C GLY A 655 26.40 58.00 -9.34
N LEU A 656 26.02 58.58 -10.48
CA LEU A 656 26.38 59.94 -10.85
C LEU A 656 26.01 60.94 -9.74
N ASN A 657 26.89 61.91 -9.47
CA ASN A 657 26.78 62.92 -8.41
C ASN A 657 26.78 62.38 -6.97
N GLY A 658 27.26 61.15 -6.74
CA GLY A 658 27.36 60.56 -5.40
C GLY A 658 26.04 60.01 -4.86
N ALA A 659 25.04 59.81 -5.73
CA ALA A 659 23.79 59.16 -5.36
C ALA A 659 24.05 57.73 -4.85
N LEU A 660 23.42 57.34 -3.74
CA LEU A 660 23.59 56.01 -3.15
C LEU A 660 22.36 55.15 -3.44
N LYS A 661 22.58 53.87 -3.77
CA LYS A 661 21.53 52.87 -3.97
C LYS A 661 22.01 51.53 -3.43
N HIS A 662 21.07 50.67 -3.07
CA HIS A 662 21.37 49.26 -2.83
C HIS A 662 20.52 48.39 -3.76
N ILE A 663 21.08 47.25 -4.16
CA ILE A 663 20.41 46.23 -4.96
C ILE A 663 20.64 44.86 -4.33
N ASN A 664 19.73 43.92 -4.61
CA ASN A 664 19.84 42.56 -4.11
C ASN A 664 19.98 41.60 -5.29
N ILE A 665 21.10 40.90 -5.36
CA ILE A 665 21.31 39.85 -6.36
C ILE A 665 21.12 38.47 -5.72
N THR A 666 20.69 37.51 -6.53
CA THR A 666 20.45 36.14 -6.09
C THR A 666 21.33 35.15 -6.84
N ALA A 667 21.79 34.13 -6.13
CA ALA A 667 22.59 33.04 -6.68
C ALA A 667 21.84 32.30 -7.82
N ASP A 668 20.51 32.32 -7.77
CA ASP A 668 19.67 31.73 -8.79
C ASP A 668 19.69 32.54 -10.09
N THR A 669 19.67 33.88 -10.02
CA THR A 669 19.79 34.74 -11.20
C THR A 669 21.15 34.54 -11.88
N VAL A 670 22.21 34.47 -11.09
CA VAL A 670 23.59 34.26 -11.59
C VAL A 670 23.73 32.87 -12.21
N GLY A 671 23.36 31.81 -11.47
CA GLY A 671 23.47 30.43 -11.96
C GLY A 671 22.64 30.16 -13.22
N ARG A 672 21.40 30.67 -13.29
CA ARG A 672 20.59 30.58 -14.52
C ARG A 672 21.22 31.31 -15.68
N ARG A 673 21.80 32.51 -15.47
CA ARG A 673 22.45 33.24 -16.55
C ARG A 673 23.62 32.47 -17.15
N ILE A 674 24.41 31.80 -16.31
CA ILE A 674 25.52 30.94 -16.75
C ILE A 674 24.98 29.74 -17.54
N LEU A 675 23.97 29.05 -17.00
CA LEU A 675 23.30 27.94 -17.66
C LEU A 675 22.68 28.32 -19.02
N ASP A 676 21.99 29.46 -19.10
CA ASP A 676 21.31 29.92 -20.32
C ASP A 676 22.30 30.35 -21.41
N THR A 677 23.45 30.91 -20.99
CA THR A 677 24.44 31.46 -21.93
C THR A 677 25.42 30.38 -22.41
N TYR A 678 25.77 29.40 -21.56
CA TYR A 678 26.85 28.45 -21.83
C TYR A 678 26.41 26.97 -21.75
N GLY A 679 25.16 26.68 -21.36
CA GLY A 679 24.61 25.34 -21.21
C GLY A 679 25.17 24.57 -20.00
N ASN A 680 25.06 23.24 -20.02
CA ASN A 680 25.64 22.33 -18.99
C ASN A 680 27.16 22.15 -19.13
N LYS A 681 27.86 23.02 -19.88
CA LYS A 681 29.31 22.93 -20.06
C LYS A 681 29.99 23.70 -18.93
N PRO A 682 31.03 23.13 -18.27
CA PRO A 682 31.85 23.90 -17.33
C PRO A 682 32.52 25.07 -18.05
N GLU A 683 32.76 26.16 -17.32
CA GLU A 683 33.17 27.50 -17.77
C GLU A 683 34.51 27.59 -18.54
N HIS A 684 35.12 26.48 -18.96
CA HIS A 684 36.42 26.43 -19.64
C HIS A 684 36.38 26.04 -21.13
N HIS A 685 35.22 26.13 -21.79
CA HIS A 685 35.14 25.86 -23.22
C HIS A 685 35.38 27.14 -24.04
N ASP A 686 36.62 27.30 -24.51
CA ASP A 686 37.04 28.31 -25.48
C ASP A 686 36.14 28.26 -26.75
N PRO A 687 35.50 29.36 -27.19
CA PRO A 687 34.62 29.37 -28.35
C PRO A 687 35.34 29.28 -29.70
N ASP A 688 36.68 29.43 -29.75
CA ASP A 688 37.40 29.67 -31.02
C ASP A 688 38.08 28.44 -31.66
N LEU A 689 37.73 27.21 -31.25
CA LEU A 689 38.05 26.02 -32.07
C LEU A 689 36.99 25.82 -33.16
N GLY A 690 37.17 26.58 -34.24
CA GLY A 690 36.42 26.47 -35.48
C GLY A 690 36.38 25.05 -36.04
N LEU A 691 35.16 24.63 -36.43
CA LEU A 691 34.83 23.77 -37.57
C LEU A 691 35.91 22.78 -38.08
N SER A 692 36.42 21.87 -37.25
CA SER A 692 37.13 20.68 -37.77
C SER A 692 36.99 19.38 -36.97
N SER A 693 36.17 19.32 -35.92
CA SER A 693 36.03 18.09 -35.09
C SER A 693 34.64 17.44 -35.10
N LYS A 694 33.79 17.77 -36.08
CA LYS A 694 32.44 17.15 -36.25
C LYS A 694 32.44 15.64 -36.55
N ASN A 695 33.57 14.95 -36.54
CA ASN A 695 33.67 13.50 -36.80
C ASN A 695 34.34 12.69 -35.66
N ALA A 696 34.18 13.09 -34.39
CA ALA A 696 34.69 12.30 -33.25
C ALA A 696 33.59 11.62 -32.40
N TRP A 697 32.31 11.82 -32.71
CA TRP A 697 31.20 11.15 -32.03
C TRP A 697 30.44 10.31 -33.05
N GLY A 698 30.90 9.07 -33.22
CA GLY A 698 30.23 8.08 -34.05
C GLY A 698 28.83 7.79 -33.53
N TRP A 699 27.84 8.35 -34.21
CA TRP A 699 26.48 7.83 -34.21
C TRP A 699 26.42 6.74 -35.28
N GLY A 700 26.17 5.50 -34.86
CA GLY A 700 25.94 4.36 -35.74
C GLY A 700 25.00 3.36 -35.06
N TYR A 701 23.73 3.41 -35.49
CA TYR A 701 22.61 2.47 -35.34
C TYR A 701 22.21 1.96 -33.95
#